data_AF-A0A4R4QU60-F1
#
_entry.id   AF-A0A4R4QU60-F1
#
_cell.length_a   1.000
_cell.length_b   1.000
_cell.length_c   1.000
_cell.angle_alpha   90.00
_cell.angle_beta   90.00
_cell.angle_gamma   90.00
#
_symmetry.space_group_name_H-M   'P 1'
#
loop_
_entity.id
_entity.type
_entity.pdbx_description
1 polymer ?
#
loop_
_entity_poly.entity_id
_entity_poly.type
_entity_poly.pdbx_seq_one_letter_code
_entity_poly.pdbx_strand_id
1 'polypeptide(L)'
;MWVDESGGEVNSQRAFGAGGRIEAATHGGVTRSELFLDLVFVYAFINVTHLMAEGPVLDALLRGGLVLLLVWRSWAGYAWVGNLVRLDRGALPVAVFVVAIVILLVAVAIPEAFADQSLGLVGPLVFVVGFLATRIGSLLIVSRARRADPHWASTTARRAWLPLVGSIPLLLCAVLVPDLLPAGRGTEILQLVLFAVAIVIDYFGLRATGAGTWQLTSVRHWAERHNLIMLIALGETIISIGTSRGFGGDVPITWSMLTGSVLGLVVVAFLWWAYFDIASPAGEQALEATPPRYARSRRARDAYTLLHLPMIGGLILVAFGLKKALGGTPIGHPEHWSVPDLAALYGGVVLYLLGLVAFEWRTARRVGRGPVSGLVLVAVLIVPAHRLTALAALTLLAGALVALVLAHVTVLRRRHRQLHRDIELTAGREVDATPEELFLDLVFVYAFIQVTVLMTRNPSVVGVLQGLAVLSLLWWSWVNYTWFTTTIRRPGNALRLVVLVAVALILVLGLAAPQTFGPVPGGLPGAPIVVAAYAAVRILHLVAFWWVLRHDAELRAIVARAAVPTGLGMALLLCAVLIAATAGDSLAPLTAVCWAAAIVVDVGGGYLIRSRNWRLRSVSRWMGRYNLIILIALGQALISTGIAAGEPPVEIVTFVAVALSAALISTLWWTYVGSDVVVGQRFTELPTSHERGALARDAYAYLHLFLVVGLVLVAFGLRTTLPRPGHHLDAPTTVGHATMACGIVVFLLADQLIWRRANRPLGGRRGANLVVAALAPVTILLPIMWALVVLTVALFAAHLVGRAAVPSPGAVLDHRA
;
A
#
# COMPACT_ATOMS: atom_id res chain seq x y z
N MET A 1 14.32 -26.17 -13.66
CA MET A 1 15.53 -26.29 -14.48
C MET A 1 15.34 -25.41 -15.71
N TRP A 2 15.60 -24.12 -15.55
CA TRP A 2 15.73 -23.13 -16.61
C TRP A 2 16.84 -22.21 -16.11
N VAL A 3 18.06 -22.54 -16.49
CA VAL A 3 19.24 -21.69 -16.34
C VAL A 3 19.33 -20.93 -17.65
N ASP A 4 19.22 -19.60 -17.56
CA ASP A 4 19.53 -18.71 -18.67
C ASP A 4 21.04 -18.83 -18.95
N GLU A 5 21.41 -19.24 -20.17
CA GLU A 5 22.80 -19.52 -20.59
C GLU A 5 23.69 -18.27 -20.68
N SER A 6 23.20 -17.08 -20.30
CA SER A 6 24.08 -15.94 -20.09
C SER A 6 24.69 -15.98 -18.69
N GLY A 7 25.79 -16.71 -18.53
CA GLY A 7 26.66 -16.76 -17.34
C GLY A 7 27.39 -15.43 -17.04
N GLY A 8 26.68 -14.31 -17.04
CA GLY A 8 27.19 -13.04 -16.55
C GLY A 8 26.96 -12.93 -15.05
N GLU A 9 28.04 -12.83 -14.29
CA GLU A 9 28.01 -12.46 -12.87
C GLU A 9 26.97 -11.36 -12.62
N VAL A 10 25.91 -11.69 -11.87
CA VAL A 10 24.91 -10.72 -11.41
C VAL A 10 25.55 -9.88 -10.31
N ASN A 11 26.45 -8.99 -10.72
CA ASN A 11 27.08 -8.05 -9.82
C ASN A 11 26.07 -6.91 -9.56
N SER A 12 25.41 -6.97 -8.41
CA SER A 12 24.44 -6.00 -7.91
C SER A 12 25.00 -4.57 -7.80
N GLN A 13 26.33 -4.41 -7.90
CA GLN A 13 27.01 -3.12 -7.94
C GLN A 13 26.82 -2.37 -9.27
N ARG A 14 26.44 -3.04 -10.37
CA ARG A 14 26.17 -2.39 -11.67
C ARG A 14 24.78 -1.73 -11.77
N ALA A 15 23.94 -1.84 -10.73
CA ALA A 15 22.64 -1.18 -10.71
C ALA A 15 22.74 0.35 -10.73
N PHE A 16 23.92 0.96 -10.54
CA PHE A 16 24.04 2.41 -10.36
C PHE A 16 25.30 2.99 -11.01
N GLY A 17 25.17 3.46 -12.25
CA GLY A 17 26.11 4.37 -12.88
C GLY A 17 25.36 5.61 -13.37
N ALA A 18 25.86 6.81 -13.05
CA ALA A 18 25.37 8.07 -13.63
C ALA A 18 25.56 8.13 -15.17
N GLY A 19 26.30 7.17 -15.75
CA GLY A 19 26.44 6.92 -17.18
C GLY A 19 25.88 5.58 -17.68
N GLY A 20 25.05 4.87 -16.90
CA GLY A 20 24.47 3.60 -17.32
C GLY A 20 23.47 3.78 -18.47
N ARG A 21 23.60 2.99 -19.54
CA ARG A 21 22.65 2.99 -20.66
C ARG A 21 21.26 2.60 -20.15
N ILE A 22 20.23 3.29 -20.64
CA ILE A 22 18.84 2.94 -20.34
C ILE A 22 18.55 1.56 -20.94
N GLU A 23 18.19 0.59 -20.11
CA GLU A 23 17.87 -0.77 -20.54
C GLU A 23 16.37 -0.90 -20.86
N ALA A 24 16.07 -1.50 -22.01
CA ALA A 24 14.70 -1.87 -22.34
C ALA A 24 14.17 -2.92 -21.36
N ALA A 25 12.87 -2.85 -21.05
CA ALA A 25 12.21 -3.87 -20.26
C ALA A 25 12.22 -5.21 -21.00
N THR A 26 12.77 -6.26 -20.39
CA THR A 26 12.64 -7.64 -20.87
C THR A 26 11.45 -8.32 -20.17
N HIS A 27 11.13 -9.57 -20.53
CA HIS A 27 10.02 -10.32 -19.93
C HIS A 27 10.23 -10.57 -18.41
N GLY A 28 9.87 -9.57 -17.58
CA GLY A 28 9.96 -9.59 -16.12
C GLY A 28 8.66 -9.13 -15.43
N GLY A 29 8.56 -9.38 -14.13
CA GLY A 29 7.47 -8.90 -13.27
C GLY A 29 7.66 -7.44 -12.85
N VAL A 30 6.71 -6.89 -12.10
CA VAL A 30 6.78 -5.51 -11.61
C VAL A 30 8.00 -5.32 -10.69
N THR A 31 8.77 -4.26 -10.93
CA THR A 31 9.97 -4.00 -10.15
C THR A 31 9.63 -3.37 -8.79
N ARG A 32 10.54 -3.48 -7.83
CA ARG A 32 10.32 -2.93 -6.48
C ARG A 32 10.27 -1.40 -6.47
N SER A 33 11.05 -0.75 -7.33
CA SER A 33 11.00 0.70 -7.53
C SER A 33 9.64 1.16 -8.04
N GLU A 34 9.01 0.36 -8.90
CA GLU A 34 7.65 0.62 -9.38
C GLU A 34 6.61 0.46 -8.26
N LEU A 35 6.75 -0.56 -7.41
CA LEU A 35 5.89 -0.72 -6.23
C LEU A 35 6.04 0.44 -5.23
N PHE A 36 7.27 0.92 -5.01
CA PHE A 36 7.53 2.10 -4.18
C PHE A 36 6.91 3.36 -4.77
N LEU A 37 6.97 3.54 -6.09
CA LEU A 37 6.29 4.64 -6.77
C LEU A 37 4.78 4.56 -6.60
N ASP A 38 4.18 3.37 -6.59
CA ASP A 38 2.73 3.22 -6.40
C ASP A 38 2.28 3.59 -4.98
N LEU A 39 3.15 3.43 -3.99
CA LEU A 39 2.88 3.68 -2.58
C LEU A 39 2.47 5.14 -2.30
N VAL A 40 3.07 6.11 -2.98
CA VAL A 40 2.73 7.54 -2.81
C VAL A 40 1.33 7.86 -3.37
N PHE A 41 0.81 7.06 -4.30
CA PHE A 41 -0.56 7.22 -4.80
C PHE A 41 -1.63 6.79 -3.80
N VAL A 42 -1.30 5.93 -2.83
CA VAL A 42 -2.21 5.60 -1.71
C VAL A 42 -2.58 6.90 -0.98
N TYR A 43 -1.58 7.71 -0.63
CA TYR A 43 -1.78 8.97 0.05
C TYR A 43 -2.49 10.01 -0.83
N ALA A 44 -2.20 10.05 -2.13
CA ALA A 44 -2.95 10.88 -3.08
C ALA A 44 -4.45 10.53 -3.09
N PHE A 45 -4.81 9.25 -3.09
CA PHE A 45 -6.20 8.81 -3.04
C PHE A 45 -6.88 9.15 -1.71
N ILE A 46 -6.18 9.03 -0.56
CA ILE A 46 -6.66 9.51 0.75
C ILE A 46 -7.10 10.97 0.66
N ASN A 47 -6.25 11.83 0.09
CA ASN A 47 -6.54 13.26 0.01
C ASN A 47 -7.59 13.61 -1.04
N VAL A 48 -7.73 12.84 -2.12
CA VAL A 48 -8.88 12.98 -3.03
C VAL A 48 -10.19 12.70 -2.28
N THR A 49 -10.25 11.61 -1.50
CA THR A 49 -11.41 11.29 -0.68
C THR A 49 -11.67 12.37 0.39
N HIS A 50 -10.61 12.94 0.96
CA HIS A 50 -10.71 14.06 1.91
C HIS A 50 -11.30 15.31 1.26
N LEU A 51 -10.79 15.70 0.10
CA LEU A 51 -11.29 16.82 -0.69
C LEU A 51 -12.77 16.64 -1.06
N MET A 52 -13.18 15.41 -1.38
CA MET A 52 -14.60 15.10 -1.64
C MET A 52 -15.46 15.16 -0.37
N ALA A 53 -14.87 15.06 0.81
CA ALA A 53 -15.57 15.12 2.09
C ALA A 53 -15.85 16.54 2.58
N GLU A 54 -15.21 17.55 1.97
CA GLU A 54 -15.34 18.96 2.30
C GLU A 54 -16.39 19.66 1.41
N GLY A 55 -17.28 20.43 2.04
CA GLY A 55 -18.24 21.27 1.31
C GLY A 55 -19.45 20.55 0.69
N PRO A 56 -20.20 21.23 -0.20
CA PRO A 56 -21.38 20.68 -0.87
C PRO A 56 -21.01 19.52 -1.79
N VAL A 57 -21.77 18.43 -1.73
CA VAL A 57 -21.40 17.17 -2.38
C VAL A 57 -21.18 17.31 -3.89
N LEU A 58 -22.00 18.08 -4.62
CA LEU A 58 -21.83 18.19 -6.08
C LEU A 58 -20.49 18.85 -6.46
N ASP A 59 -20.13 19.94 -5.79
CA ASP A 59 -18.88 20.66 -6.05
C ASP A 59 -17.68 19.80 -5.60
N ALA A 60 -17.81 19.11 -4.48
CA ALA A 60 -16.80 18.20 -3.96
C ALA A 60 -16.55 17.01 -4.90
N LEU A 61 -17.63 16.42 -5.46
CA LEU A 61 -17.54 15.34 -6.45
C LEU A 61 -16.86 15.81 -7.75
N LEU A 62 -17.16 17.02 -8.22
CA LEU A 62 -16.53 17.59 -9.42
C LEU A 62 -15.03 17.86 -9.18
N ARG A 63 -14.68 18.56 -8.10
CA ARG A 63 -13.30 18.89 -7.71
C ARG A 63 -12.47 17.61 -7.51
N GLY A 64 -12.97 16.67 -6.72
CA GLY A 64 -12.33 15.37 -6.50
C GLY A 64 -12.20 14.54 -7.78
N GLY A 65 -13.22 14.56 -8.65
CA GLY A 65 -13.18 13.92 -9.96
C GLY A 65 -12.08 14.48 -10.87
N LEU A 66 -11.94 15.80 -10.95
CA LEU A 66 -10.87 16.45 -11.74
C LEU A 66 -9.48 16.09 -11.21
N VAL A 67 -9.27 16.15 -9.88
CA VAL A 67 -7.99 15.76 -9.27
C VAL A 67 -7.69 14.28 -9.52
N LEU A 68 -8.68 13.39 -9.37
CA LEU A 68 -8.52 11.96 -9.65
C LEU A 68 -8.08 11.71 -11.10
N LEU A 69 -8.66 12.43 -12.07
CA LEU A 69 -8.29 12.33 -13.48
C LEU A 69 -6.82 12.74 -13.73
N LEU A 70 -6.34 13.78 -13.04
CA LEU A 70 -4.95 14.23 -13.13
C LEU A 70 -4.00 13.24 -12.45
N VAL A 71 -4.29 12.82 -11.22
CA VAL A 71 -3.48 11.85 -10.47
C VAL A 71 -3.36 10.52 -11.25
N TRP A 72 -4.48 10.02 -11.78
CA TRP A 72 -4.49 8.83 -12.65
C TRP A 72 -3.63 9.03 -13.91
N ARG A 73 -3.70 10.21 -14.53
CA ARG A 73 -2.91 10.55 -15.72
C ARG A 73 -1.41 10.52 -15.45
N SER A 74 -0.98 10.91 -14.26
CA SER A 74 0.41 10.82 -13.81
C SER A 74 0.84 9.37 -13.58
N TRP A 75 0.05 8.59 -12.83
CA TRP A 75 0.33 7.17 -12.61
C TRP A 75 0.43 6.36 -13.91
N ALA A 76 -0.56 6.52 -14.79
CA ALA A 76 -0.60 5.81 -16.07
C ALA A 76 0.62 6.11 -16.94
N GLY A 77 1.17 7.32 -16.87
CA GLY A 77 2.42 7.69 -17.54
C GLY A 77 3.59 6.80 -17.11
N TYR A 78 3.77 6.61 -15.80
CA TYR A 78 4.86 5.78 -15.28
C TYR A 78 4.61 4.28 -15.44
N ALA A 79 3.35 3.82 -15.44
CA ALA A 79 3.01 2.45 -15.81
C ALA A 79 3.45 2.12 -17.25
N TRP A 80 3.25 3.06 -18.19
CA TRP A 80 3.78 2.93 -19.55
C TRP A 80 5.31 2.96 -19.58
N VAL A 81 5.95 3.88 -18.85
CA VAL A 81 7.42 3.96 -18.77
C VAL A 81 8.02 2.66 -18.24
N GLY A 82 7.47 2.08 -17.18
CA GLY A 82 7.97 0.84 -16.58
C GLY A 82 7.81 -0.39 -17.48
N ASN A 83 6.76 -0.45 -18.30
CA ASN A 83 6.60 -1.50 -19.31
C ASN A 83 7.60 -1.36 -20.46
N LEU A 84 8.15 -0.16 -20.66
CA LEU A 84 9.08 0.14 -21.74
C LEU A 84 10.53 0.00 -21.28
N VAL A 85 10.84 0.52 -20.10
CA VAL A 85 12.20 0.71 -19.60
C VAL A 85 12.30 0.13 -18.19
N ARG A 86 13.44 -0.51 -17.90
CA ARG A 86 13.75 -0.99 -16.55
C ARG A 86 14.03 0.17 -15.59
N LEU A 87 13.08 0.43 -14.70
CA LEU A 87 13.17 1.50 -13.69
C LEU A 87 14.08 1.15 -12.50
N ASP A 88 14.54 -0.10 -12.40
CA ASP A 88 15.38 -0.61 -11.32
C ASP A 88 16.89 -0.59 -11.65
N ARG A 89 17.29 -0.03 -12.79
CA ARG A 89 18.67 -0.08 -13.32
C ARG A 89 19.24 1.31 -13.64
N GLY A 90 20.56 1.45 -13.45
CA GLY A 90 21.32 2.65 -13.78
C GLY A 90 20.95 3.86 -12.90
N ALA A 91 20.76 5.01 -13.54
CA ALA A 91 20.34 6.24 -12.85
C ALA A 91 18.82 6.33 -12.62
N LEU A 92 18.03 5.43 -13.22
CA LEU A 92 16.57 5.51 -13.19
C LEU A 92 15.94 5.30 -11.81
N PRO A 93 16.46 4.46 -10.90
CA PRO A 93 15.89 4.37 -9.56
C PRO A 93 15.90 5.73 -8.87
N VAL A 94 17.02 6.47 -8.91
CA VAL A 94 17.10 7.82 -8.32
C VAL A 94 16.05 8.75 -8.92
N ALA A 95 15.86 8.70 -10.25
CA ALA A 95 14.81 9.47 -10.91
C ALA A 95 13.40 9.07 -10.43
N VAL A 96 13.12 7.78 -10.24
CA VAL A 96 11.85 7.28 -9.70
C VAL A 96 11.62 7.78 -8.27
N PHE A 97 12.63 7.80 -7.41
CA PHE A 97 12.51 8.33 -6.05
C PHE A 97 12.28 9.84 -6.02
N VAL A 98 12.99 10.60 -6.87
CA VAL A 98 12.73 12.05 -7.03
C VAL A 98 11.28 12.28 -7.46
N VAL A 99 10.79 11.51 -8.42
CA VAL A 99 9.39 11.58 -8.87
C VAL A 99 8.43 11.19 -7.75
N ALA A 100 8.72 10.15 -6.96
CA ALA A 100 7.90 9.74 -5.84
C ALA A 100 7.78 10.86 -4.79
N ILE A 101 8.88 11.57 -4.50
CA ILE A 101 8.86 12.76 -3.64
C ILE A 101 7.95 13.83 -4.25
N VAL A 102 8.11 14.17 -5.53
CA VAL A 102 7.26 15.17 -6.19
C VAL A 102 5.78 14.78 -6.13
N ILE A 103 5.43 13.51 -6.37
CA ILE A 103 4.05 13.02 -6.27
C ILE A 103 3.52 13.12 -4.83
N LEU A 104 4.36 12.84 -3.82
CA LEU A 104 3.98 13.01 -2.42
C LEU A 104 3.68 14.48 -2.11
N LEU A 105 4.50 15.42 -2.59
CA LEU A 105 4.24 16.86 -2.43
C LEU A 105 2.94 17.28 -3.14
N VAL A 106 2.69 16.76 -4.35
CA VAL A 106 1.40 16.95 -5.04
C VAL A 106 0.26 16.42 -4.20
N ALA A 107 0.42 15.24 -3.59
CA ALA A 107 -0.60 14.62 -2.75
C ALA A 107 -0.90 15.46 -1.50
N VAL A 108 0.12 16.02 -0.83
CA VAL A 108 -0.04 16.95 0.31
C VAL A 108 -0.79 18.22 -0.12
N ALA A 109 -0.57 18.70 -1.35
CA ALA A 109 -1.23 19.91 -1.88
C ALA A 109 -2.67 19.67 -2.39
N ILE A 110 -3.17 18.43 -2.44
CA ILE A 110 -4.52 18.12 -2.96
C ILE A 110 -5.65 18.88 -2.25
N PRO A 111 -5.68 18.98 -0.89
CA PRO A 111 -6.75 19.71 -0.20
C PRO A 111 -6.83 21.19 -0.60
N GLU A 112 -5.70 21.78 -0.98
CA GLU A 112 -5.60 23.18 -1.42
C GLU A 112 -5.56 23.32 -2.95
N ALA A 113 -5.93 22.30 -3.73
CA ALA A 113 -5.73 22.30 -5.19
C ALA A 113 -6.54 23.39 -5.95
N PHE A 114 -7.59 23.95 -5.35
CA PHE A 114 -8.48 24.93 -5.97
C PHE A 114 -8.49 26.30 -5.30
N ALA A 115 -8.27 26.34 -3.98
CA ALA A 115 -8.28 27.58 -3.21
C ALA A 115 -7.20 27.50 -2.14
N ASP A 116 -6.45 28.60 -1.98
CA ASP A 116 -5.49 28.74 -0.90
C ASP A 116 -6.20 28.82 0.44
N GLN A 117 -5.70 28.05 1.42
CA GLN A 117 -6.19 28.10 2.79
C GLN A 117 -5.21 28.81 3.73
N SER A 118 -4.03 29.24 3.25
CA SER A 118 -2.98 29.84 4.07
C SER A 118 -2.24 31.02 3.42
N LEU A 119 -1.57 31.83 4.24
CA LEU A 119 -0.64 32.92 3.82
C LEU A 119 0.73 32.39 3.29
N GLY A 120 0.84 31.09 3.02
CA GLY A 120 2.08 30.37 2.66
C GLY A 120 2.34 30.27 1.15
N LEU A 121 2.79 29.09 0.68
CA LEU A 121 2.86 28.83 -0.77
C LEU A 121 1.45 28.76 -1.35
N VAL A 122 1.27 29.24 -2.59
CA VAL A 122 0.02 29.08 -3.35
C VAL A 122 -0.20 27.58 -3.62
N GLY A 123 -1.06 26.94 -2.82
CA GLY A 123 -1.38 25.51 -2.82
C GLY A 123 -1.79 24.98 -4.20
N PRO A 124 -2.71 25.64 -4.93
CA PRO A 124 -3.06 25.26 -6.30
C PRO A 124 -1.85 25.29 -7.24
N LEU A 125 -0.91 26.22 -7.05
CA LEU A 125 0.28 26.35 -7.89
C LEU A 125 1.24 25.20 -7.62
N VAL A 126 1.46 24.84 -6.35
CA VAL A 126 2.29 23.68 -5.99
C VAL A 126 1.70 22.40 -6.57
N PHE A 127 0.38 22.22 -6.49
CA PHE A 127 -0.31 21.09 -7.10
C PHE A 127 -0.08 21.03 -8.62
N VAL A 128 -0.32 22.13 -9.35
CA VAL A 128 -0.16 22.19 -10.81
C VAL A 128 1.29 22.03 -11.24
N VAL A 129 2.24 22.73 -10.62
CA VAL A 129 3.67 22.64 -10.94
C VAL A 129 4.19 21.23 -10.66
N GLY A 130 3.83 20.65 -9.51
CA GLY A 130 4.18 19.28 -9.19
C GLY A 130 3.59 18.28 -10.19
N PHE A 131 2.30 18.41 -10.54
CA PHE A 131 1.68 17.59 -11.57
C PHE A 131 2.44 17.70 -12.90
N LEU A 132 2.71 18.91 -13.39
CA LEU A 132 3.46 19.13 -14.62
C LEU A 132 4.87 18.53 -14.54
N ALA A 133 5.58 18.67 -13.42
CA ALA A 133 6.89 18.06 -13.20
C ALA A 133 6.85 16.53 -13.30
N THR A 134 5.83 15.87 -12.72
CA THR A 134 5.67 14.41 -12.85
C THR A 134 5.46 13.98 -14.30
N ARG A 135 4.65 14.74 -15.06
CA ARG A 135 4.36 14.48 -16.48
C ARG A 135 5.61 14.69 -17.33
N ILE A 136 6.32 15.80 -17.15
CA ILE A 136 7.59 16.12 -17.82
C ILE A 136 8.62 15.01 -17.55
N GLY A 137 8.77 14.57 -16.30
CA GLY A 137 9.68 13.49 -15.91
C GLY A 137 9.47 12.21 -16.73
N SER A 138 8.21 11.75 -16.84
CA SER A 138 7.87 10.55 -17.61
C SER A 138 8.26 10.68 -19.10
N LEU A 139 8.00 11.85 -19.71
CA LEU A 139 8.32 12.10 -21.11
C LEU A 139 9.81 12.29 -21.35
N LEU A 140 10.56 12.86 -20.40
CA LEU A 140 12.01 12.96 -20.44
C LEU A 140 12.68 11.59 -20.42
N ILE A 141 12.21 10.66 -19.56
CA ILE A 141 12.72 9.29 -19.50
C ILE A 141 12.55 8.60 -20.85
N VAL A 142 11.34 8.64 -21.44
CA VAL A 142 11.10 8.08 -22.77
C VAL A 142 11.97 8.75 -23.83
N SER A 143 12.05 10.09 -23.82
CA SER A 143 12.79 10.85 -24.83
C SER A 143 14.30 10.57 -24.78
N ARG A 144 14.84 10.22 -23.60
CA ARG A 144 16.22 9.76 -23.42
C ARG A 144 16.40 8.29 -23.79
N ALA A 145 15.47 7.40 -23.42
CA ALA A 145 15.49 5.99 -23.81
C ALA A 145 15.60 5.84 -25.34
N ARG A 146 14.87 6.69 -26.08
CA ARG A 146 14.97 6.82 -27.54
C ARG A 146 16.39 7.09 -28.06
N ARG A 147 17.19 7.90 -27.37
CA ARG A 147 18.57 8.20 -27.84
C ARG A 147 19.48 6.97 -27.74
N ALA A 148 19.12 6.01 -26.89
CA ALA A 148 19.89 4.78 -26.71
C ALA A 148 19.54 3.69 -27.73
N ASP A 149 18.30 3.65 -28.25
CA ASP A 149 17.85 2.69 -29.27
C ASP A 149 16.87 3.33 -30.30
N PRO A 150 17.30 3.52 -31.56
CA PRO A 150 16.49 4.12 -32.62
C PRO A 150 15.26 3.31 -33.08
N HIS A 151 15.15 2.02 -32.73
CA HIS A 151 13.99 1.17 -33.11
C HIS A 151 12.67 1.62 -32.48
N TRP A 152 12.73 2.50 -31.47
CA TRP A 152 11.58 3.08 -30.82
C TRP A 152 11.01 4.21 -31.68
N ALA A 153 9.81 4.01 -32.24
CA ALA A 153 9.17 4.89 -33.22
C ALA A 153 9.34 6.39 -32.92
N SER A 154 10.27 7.04 -33.62
CA SER A 154 10.80 8.39 -33.36
C SER A 154 9.72 9.49 -33.36
N THR A 155 8.68 9.29 -34.15
CA THR A 155 7.59 10.25 -34.33
C THR A 155 6.63 10.26 -33.14
N THR A 156 6.40 9.10 -32.52
CA THR A 156 5.40 8.92 -31.48
C THR A 156 5.84 9.51 -30.14
N ALA A 157 7.11 9.34 -29.77
CA ALA A 157 7.66 9.94 -28.55
C ALA A 157 7.68 11.48 -28.62
N ARG A 158 8.02 12.06 -29.79
CA ARG A 158 7.96 13.52 -30.01
C ARG A 158 6.52 14.04 -29.92
N ARG A 159 5.59 13.32 -30.53
CA ARG A 159 4.16 13.61 -30.52
C ARG A 159 3.50 13.51 -29.14
N ALA A 160 4.08 12.74 -28.22
CA ALA A 160 3.60 12.63 -26.84
C ALA A 160 3.79 13.90 -26.00
N TRP A 161 4.63 14.84 -26.46
CA TRP A 161 4.78 16.16 -25.84
C TRP A 161 3.66 17.15 -26.21
N LEU A 162 2.99 16.97 -27.35
CA LEU A 162 1.98 17.92 -27.84
C LEU A 162 0.80 18.13 -26.88
N PRO A 163 0.20 17.08 -26.28
CA PRO A 163 -0.88 17.27 -25.31
C PRO A 163 -0.42 18.07 -24.09
N LEU A 164 0.80 17.81 -23.62
CA LEU A 164 1.39 18.52 -22.48
C LEU A 164 1.61 20.01 -22.80
N VAL A 165 2.13 20.33 -23.99
CA VAL A 165 2.29 21.72 -24.44
C VAL A 165 0.94 22.46 -24.47
N GLY A 166 -0.15 21.78 -24.85
CA GLY A 166 -1.49 22.34 -24.82
C GLY A 166 -2.08 22.50 -23.40
N SER A 167 -1.80 21.57 -22.48
CA SER A 167 -2.37 21.59 -21.13
C SER A 167 -1.61 22.50 -20.15
N ILE A 168 -0.30 22.72 -20.32
CA ILE A 168 0.51 23.62 -19.49
C ILE A 168 -0.13 25.02 -19.34
N PRO A 169 -0.40 25.78 -20.42
CA PRO A 169 -0.91 27.14 -20.28
C PRO A 169 -2.29 27.16 -19.62
N LEU A 170 -3.14 26.17 -19.91
CA LEU A 170 -4.48 26.08 -19.33
C LEU A 170 -4.43 25.80 -17.82
N LEU A 171 -3.59 24.87 -17.38
CA LEU A 171 -3.43 24.56 -15.95
C LEU A 171 -2.81 25.73 -15.18
N LEU A 172 -1.82 26.42 -15.76
CA LEU A 172 -1.26 27.62 -15.15
C LEU A 172 -2.28 28.75 -15.09
N CYS A 173 -3.08 28.96 -16.15
CA CYS A 173 -4.16 29.94 -16.13
C CYS A 173 -5.25 29.57 -15.12
N ALA A 174 -5.57 28.27 -14.97
CA ALA A 174 -6.57 27.80 -14.01
C ALA A 174 -6.24 28.18 -12.56
N VAL A 175 -4.96 28.40 -12.26
CA VAL A 175 -4.48 28.75 -10.92
C VAL A 175 -4.16 30.24 -10.81
N LEU A 176 -3.51 30.83 -11.80
CA LEU A 176 -3.01 32.22 -11.70
C LEU A 176 -4.06 33.27 -12.06
N VAL A 177 -5.03 32.94 -12.92
CA VAL A 177 -6.06 33.91 -13.36
C VAL A 177 -7.13 34.16 -12.30
N PRO A 178 -7.61 33.15 -11.53
CA PRO A 178 -8.56 33.38 -10.45
C PRO A 178 -8.16 34.48 -9.46
N ASP A 179 -6.88 34.57 -9.11
CA ASP A 179 -6.36 35.58 -8.17
C ASP A 179 -6.40 37.01 -8.75
N LEU A 180 -6.49 37.14 -10.06
CA LEU A 180 -6.59 38.43 -10.76
C LEU A 180 -8.04 38.89 -10.96
N LEU A 181 -9.02 38.02 -10.70
CA LEU A 181 -10.44 38.29 -10.91
C LEU A 181 -11.16 38.48 -9.56
N PRO A 182 -12.30 39.20 -9.53
CA PRO A 182 -13.11 39.27 -8.34
C PRO A 182 -13.51 37.88 -7.85
N ALA A 183 -13.38 37.65 -6.54
CA ALA A 183 -13.83 36.41 -5.92
C ALA A 183 -15.33 36.21 -6.17
N GLY A 184 -15.70 35.03 -6.68
CA GLY A 184 -17.08 34.72 -6.99
C GLY A 184 -17.24 33.44 -7.78
N ARG A 185 -18.49 32.97 -7.87
CA ARG A 185 -18.83 31.70 -8.52
C ARG A 185 -18.39 31.61 -9.98
N GLY A 186 -18.37 32.73 -10.70
CA GLY A 186 -17.89 32.77 -12.09
C GLY A 186 -16.40 32.42 -12.21
N THR A 187 -15.60 32.89 -11.28
CA THR A 187 -14.15 32.62 -11.19
C THR A 187 -13.89 31.15 -10.86
N GLU A 188 -14.64 30.58 -9.91
CA GLU A 188 -14.57 29.14 -9.59
C GLU A 188 -14.96 28.26 -10.79
N ILE A 189 -16.04 28.62 -11.50
CA ILE A 189 -16.45 27.89 -12.71
C ILE A 189 -15.38 27.99 -13.78
N LEU A 190 -14.79 29.16 -14.00
CA LEU A 190 -13.69 29.34 -14.97
C LEU A 190 -12.51 28.43 -14.62
N GLN A 191 -12.09 28.40 -13.36
CA GLN A 191 -11.04 27.51 -12.88
C GLN A 191 -11.37 26.04 -13.20
N LEU A 192 -12.56 25.56 -12.82
CA LEU A 192 -13.01 24.19 -13.08
C LEU A 192 -13.05 23.86 -14.58
N VAL A 193 -13.50 24.80 -15.42
CA VAL A 193 -13.54 24.65 -16.88
C VAL A 193 -12.13 24.57 -17.45
N LEU A 194 -11.19 25.41 -17.01
CA LEU A 194 -9.81 25.39 -17.48
C LEU A 194 -9.13 24.06 -17.13
N PHE A 195 -9.32 23.55 -15.91
CA PHE A 195 -8.89 22.21 -15.51
C PHE A 195 -9.52 21.12 -16.40
N ALA A 196 -10.83 21.17 -16.62
CA ALA A 196 -11.54 20.19 -17.44
C ALA A 196 -11.03 20.18 -18.90
N VAL A 197 -10.86 21.35 -19.52
CA VAL A 197 -10.34 21.47 -20.89
C VAL A 197 -8.89 20.97 -20.98
N ALA A 198 -8.05 21.30 -20.00
CA ALA A 198 -6.69 20.78 -19.94
C ALA A 198 -6.66 19.24 -19.86
N ILE A 199 -7.53 18.63 -19.03
CA ILE A 199 -7.67 17.17 -18.93
C ILE A 199 -8.14 16.57 -20.26
N VAL A 200 -9.14 17.18 -20.92
CA VAL A 200 -9.61 16.74 -22.24
C VAL A 200 -8.45 16.74 -23.24
N ILE A 201 -7.65 17.81 -23.29
CA ILE A 201 -6.46 17.86 -24.14
C ILE A 201 -5.46 16.76 -23.78
N ASP A 202 -5.20 16.51 -22.50
CA ASP A 202 -4.20 15.52 -22.05
C ASP A 202 -4.61 14.07 -22.39
N TYR A 203 -5.90 13.74 -22.35
CA TYR A 203 -6.44 12.39 -22.65
C TYR A 203 -6.72 12.18 -24.14
N PHE A 204 -7.26 13.18 -24.84
CA PHE A 204 -7.62 13.07 -26.26
C PHE A 204 -6.50 13.50 -27.21
N GLY A 205 -5.65 14.44 -26.81
CA GLY A 205 -4.49 14.86 -27.59
C GLY A 205 -3.56 13.68 -27.90
N LEU A 206 -3.37 12.74 -26.96
CA LEU A 206 -2.55 11.56 -27.19
C LEU A 206 -3.19 10.58 -28.20
N ARG A 207 -4.52 10.47 -28.22
CA ARG A 207 -5.26 9.70 -29.24
C ARG A 207 -5.05 10.28 -30.63
N ALA A 208 -5.18 11.60 -30.76
CA ALA A 208 -5.02 12.32 -32.03
C ALA A 208 -3.58 12.24 -32.57
N THR A 209 -2.58 12.16 -31.68
CA THR A 209 -1.17 12.14 -32.08
C THR A 209 -0.59 10.73 -32.29
N GLY A 210 -1.41 9.67 -32.17
CA GLY A 210 -1.06 8.32 -32.58
C GLY A 210 -0.64 7.36 -31.45
N ALA A 211 -1.19 7.50 -30.24
CA ALA A 211 -0.94 6.58 -29.10
C ALA A 211 -1.03 5.07 -29.41
N GLY A 212 -1.70 4.67 -30.50
CA GLY A 212 -1.75 3.28 -30.93
C GLY A 212 -0.40 2.71 -31.39
N THR A 213 0.61 3.55 -31.64
CA THR A 213 1.90 3.11 -32.19
C THR A 213 2.94 2.71 -31.15
N TRP A 214 2.66 2.83 -29.85
CA TRP A 214 3.55 2.30 -28.81
C TRP A 214 3.42 0.77 -28.80
N GLN A 215 4.50 0.03 -28.64
CA GLN A 215 4.44 -1.42 -28.52
C GLN A 215 4.44 -1.81 -27.04
N LEU A 216 3.45 -2.60 -26.64
CA LEU A 216 3.38 -3.17 -25.30
C LEU A 216 4.35 -4.34 -25.20
N THR A 217 5.48 -4.12 -24.52
CA THR A 217 6.54 -5.12 -24.31
C THR A 217 6.09 -6.33 -23.49
N SER A 218 5.48 -6.14 -22.32
CA SER A 218 5.10 -7.22 -21.40
C SER A 218 3.64 -7.11 -20.98
N VAL A 219 2.80 -8.04 -21.46
CA VAL A 219 1.38 -8.11 -21.06
C VAL A 219 1.24 -8.38 -19.56
N ARG A 220 2.07 -9.28 -19.03
CA ARG A 220 2.06 -9.65 -17.61
C ARG A 220 2.38 -8.48 -16.71
N HIS A 221 3.50 -7.80 -16.95
CA HIS A 221 3.87 -6.58 -16.19
C HIS A 221 2.74 -5.55 -16.23
N TRP A 222 2.17 -5.33 -17.42
CA TRP A 222 1.08 -4.39 -17.60
C TRP A 222 -0.16 -4.76 -16.79
N ALA A 223 -0.62 -6.02 -16.85
CA ALA A 223 -1.76 -6.49 -16.07
C ALA A 223 -1.46 -6.44 -14.56
N GLU A 224 -0.27 -6.85 -14.15
CA GLU A 224 0.19 -6.86 -12.76
C GLU A 224 0.20 -5.45 -12.15
N ARG A 225 0.73 -4.43 -12.85
CA ARG A 225 0.68 -3.02 -12.42
C ARG A 225 -0.76 -2.54 -12.15
N HIS A 226 -1.69 -2.90 -13.03
CA HIS A 226 -3.08 -2.47 -12.89
C HIS A 226 -3.84 -3.25 -11.80
N ASN A 227 -3.47 -4.51 -11.58
CA ASN A 227 -3.92 -5.28 -10.42
C ASN A 227 -3.46 -4.64 -9.11
N LEU A 228 -2.21 -4.19 -9.05
CA LEU A 228 -1.64 -3.55 -7.86
C LEU A 228 -2.28 -2.19 -7.56
N ILE A 229 -2.51 -1.34 -8.57
CA ILE A 229 -3.20 -0.06 -8.32
C ILE A 229 -4.68 -0.26 -7.92
N MET A 230 -5.33 -1.31 -8.43
CA MET A 230 -6.67 -1.71 -7.99
C MET A 230 -6.67 -2.09 -6.50
N LEU A 231 -5.66 -2.87 -6.06
CA LEU A 231 -5.47 -3.21 -4.65
C LEU A 231 -5.20 -1.96 -3.80
N ILE A 232 -4.43 -1.00 -4.30
CA ILE A 232 -4.19 0.28 -3.62
C ILE A 232 -5.48 1.07 -3.42
N ALA A 233 -6.34 1.18 -4.43
CA ALA A 233 -7.63 1.87 -4.30
C ALA A 233 -8.60 1.14 -3.35
N LEU A 234 -8.58 -0.20 -3.34
CA LEU A 234 -9.30 -0.97 -2.32
C LEU A 234 -8.73 -0.70 -0.92
N GLY A 235 -7.41 -0.52 -0.81
CA GLY A 235 -6.72 -0.19 0.44
C GLY A 235 -7.13 1.13 0.99
N GLU A 236 -7.21 2.13 0.12
CA GLU A 236 -7.77 3.43 0.47
C GLU A 236 -9.19 3.30 1.03
N THR A 237 -10.02 2.45 0.42
CA THR A 237 -11.38 2.22 0.93
C THR A 237 -11.37 1.61 2.34
N ILE A 238 -10.46 0.68 2.63
CA ILE A 238 -10.28 0.10 3.98
C ILE A 238 -9.78 1.15 4.98
N ILE A 239 -8.80 1.96 4.58
CA ILE A 239 -8.26 3.05 5.42
C ILE A 239 -9.36 4.08 5.71
N SER A 240 -10.17 4.45 4.71
CA SER A 240 -11.28 5.39 4.84
C SER A 240 -12.36 4.89 5.82
N ILE A 241 -12.73 3.60 5.76
CA ILE A 241 -13.64 2.97 6.74
C ILE A 241 -13.15 3.23 8.16
N GLY A 242 -11.87 2.92 8.41
CA GLY A 242 -11.28 2.99 9.73
C GLY A 242 -10.81 4.37 10.18
N THR A 243 -10.85 5.37 9.30
CA THR A 243 -10.51 6.78 9.60
C THR A 243 -11.72 7.70 9.44
N SER A 244 -12.92 7.13 9.29
CA SER A 244 -14.18 7.86 9.12
C SER A 244 -14.48 8.88 10.21
N ARG A 245 -13.95 8.68 11.42
CA ARG A 245 -14.06 9.60 12.57
C ARG A 245 -12.75 10.32 12.89
N GLY A 246 -11.83 10.40 11.93
CA GLY A 246 -10.52 11.04 12.04
C GLY A 246 -9.39 10.07 12.38
N PHE A 247 -8.16 10.62 12.42
CA PHE A 247 -6.92 9.88 12.68
C PHE A 247 -6.44 9.97 14.14
N GLY A 248 -7.20 10.60 15.04
CA GLY A 248 -6.80 10.82 16.43
C GLY A 248 -7.08 9.64 17.36
N GLY A 249 -8.06 8.78 17.03
CA GLY A 249 -8.44 7.64 17.88
C GLY A 249 -9.19 8.02 19.16
N ASP A 250 -9.53 9.30 19.36
CA ASP A 250 -10.21 9.82 20.55
C ASP A 250 -11.72 9.65 20.53
N VAL A 251 -12.28 9.21 19.40
CA VAL A 251 -13.72 9.00 19.26
C VAL A 251 -14.09 7.60 19.72
N PRO A 252 -15.07 7.44 20.64
CA PRO A 252 -15.39 6.13 21.22
C PRO A 252 -15.80 5.10 20.17
N ILE A 253 -15.31 3.87 20.33
CA ILE A 253 -15.75 2.73 19.52
C ILE A 253 -17.19 2.38 19.89
N THR A 254 -18.03 2.12 18.89
CA THR A 254 -19.46 1.84 19.07
C THR A 254 -19.86 0.61 18.26
N TRP A 255 -20.95 -0.06 18.64
CA TRP A 255 -21.47 -1.20 17.88
C TRP A 255 -21.84 -0.80 16.45
N SER A 256 -22.38 0.40 16.24
CA SER A 256 -22.70 0.93 14.90
C SER A 256 -21.45 1.12 14.04
N MET A 257 -20.35 1.62 14.62
CA MET A 257 -19.06 1.76 13.93
C MET A 257 -18.46 0.41 13.57
N LEU A 258 -18.44 -0.55 14.51
CA LEU A 258 -17.92 -1.90 14.25
C LEU A 258 -18.73 -2.62 13.18
N THR A 259 -20.06 -2.66 13.33
CA THR A 259 -20.96 -3.31 12.36
C THR A 259 -20.90 -2.62 11.00
N GLY A 260 -20.96 -1.29 10.96
CA GLY A 260 -20.83 -0.51 9.73
C GLY A 260 -19.48 -0.71 9.04
N SER A 261 -18.38 -0.81 9.79
CA SER A 261 -17.04 -1.07 9.23
C SER A 261 -16.93 -2.47 8.64
N VAL A 262 -17.48 -3.49 9.32
CA VAL A 262 -17.52 -4.86 8.81
C VAL A 262 -18.41 -4.96 7.56
N LEU A 263 -19.57 -4.30 7.54
CA LEU A 263 -20.44 -4.26 6.36
C LEU A 263 -19.79 -3.51 5.18
N GLY A 264 -19.10 -2.40 5.45
CA GLY A 264 -18.31 -1.68 4.45
C GLY A 264 -17.21 -2.55 3.88
N LEU A 265 -16.50 -3.30 4.72
CA LEU A 265 -15.50 -4.26 4.27
C LEU A 265 -16.11 -5.39 3.44
N VAL A 266 -17.32 -5.86 3.75
CA VAL A 266 -18.03 -6.84 2.92
C VAL A 266 -18.29 -6.29 1.51
N VAL A 267 -18.66 -5.01 1.38
CA VAL A 267 -18.78 -4.35 0.08
C VAL A 267 -17.44 -4.33 -0.65
N VAL A 268 -16.36 -3.91 0.01
CA VAL A 268 -15.00 -3.88 -0.57
C VAL A 268 -14.55 -5.27 -1.00
N ALA A 269 -14.76 -6.28 -0.16
CA ALA A 269 -14.43 -7.68 -0.42
C ALA A 269 -15.19 -8.23 -1.63
N PHE A 270 -16.46 -7.84 -1.82
CA PHE A 270 -17.22 -8.20 -3.00
C PHE A 270 -16.63 -7.60 -4.27
N LEU A 271 -16.31 -6.30 -4.27
CA LEU A 271 -15.74 -5.63 -5.45
C LEU A 271 -14.38 -6.23 -5.80
N TRP A 272 -13.54 -6.48 -4.79
CA TRP A 272 -12.29 -7.22 -4.93
C TRP A 272 -12.52 -8.60 -5.55
N TRP A 273 -13.47 -9.37 -5.03
CA TRP A 273 -13.80 -10.71 -5.55
C TRP A 273 -14.21 -10.62 -7.02
N ALA A 274 -15.14 -9.72 -7.36
CA ALA A 274 -15.66 -9.59 -8.72
C ALA A 274 -14.57 -9.33 -9.77
N TYR A 275 -13.55 -8.53 -9.43
CA TYR A 275 -12.45 -8.22 -10.34
C TYR A 275 -11.37 -9.31 -10.39
N PHE A 276 -10.88 -9.81 -9.24
CA PHE A 276 -9.74 -10.73 -9.20
C PHE A 276 -10.08 -12.18 -9.51
N ASP A 277 -11.35 -12.56 -9.39
CA ASP A 277 -11.77 -13.94 -9.62
C ASP A 277 -11.69 -14.33 -11.11
N ILE A 278 -12.27 -13.49 -11.98
CA ILE A 278 -12.43 -13.79 -13.41
C ILE A 278 -11.89 -12.67 -14.29
N ALA A 279 -12.27 -11.42 -14.02
CA ALA A 279 -12.02 -10.31 -14.96
C ALA A 279 -10.52 -10.07 -15.18
N SER A 280 -9.73 -9.99 -14.10
CA SER A 280 -8.29 -9.75 -14.18
C SER A 280 -7.53 -10.85 -14.97
N PRO A 281 -7.65 -12.15 -14.61
CA PRO A 281 -7.03 -13.22 -15.40
C PRO A 281 -7.52 -13.28 -16.86
N ALA A 282 -8.81 -13.09 -17.09
CA ALA A 282 -9.37 -13.11 -18.45
C ALA A 282 -8.88 -11.92 -19.30
N GLY A 283 -8.69 -10.76 -18.69
CA GLY A 283 -8.15 -9.56 -19.32
C GLY A 283 -6.71 -9.74 -19.77
N GLU A 284 -5.88 -10.35 -18.91
CA GLU A 284 -4.47 -10.66 -19.21
C GLU A 284 -4.38 -11.64 -20.38
N GLN A 285 -5.13 -12.75 -20.31
CA GLN A 285 -5.17 -13.76 -21.37
C GLN A 285 -5.66 -13.19 -22.71
N ALA A 286 -6.67 -12.32 -22.68
CA ALA A 286 -7.17 -11.66 -23.89
C ALA A 286 -6.12 -10.74 -24.54
N LEU A 287 -5.26 -10.11 -23.73
CA LEU A 287 -4.13 -9.33 -24.23
C LEU A 287 -3.00 -10.22 -24.76
N GLU A 288 -2.66 -11.31 -24.06
CA GLU A 288 -1.65 -12.28 -24.50
C GLU A 288 -2.04 -12.91 -25.86
N ALA A 289 -3.32 -13.28 -26.02
CA ALA A 289 -3.87 -13.82 -27.26
C ALA A 289 -3.94 -12.78 -28.41
N THR A 290 -3.80 -11.49 -28.11
CA THR A 290 -3.76 -10.45 -29.14
C THR A 290 -2.35 -10.37 -29.74
N PRO A 291 -2.15 -10.43 -31.07
CA PRO A 291 -0.83 -10.36 -31.69
C PRO A 291 -0.01 -9.13 -31.24
N PRO A 292 1.33 -9.22 -31.11
CA PRO A 292 2.22 -8.16 -30.63
C PRO A 292 2.36 -7.02 -31.66
N ARG A 293 1.26 -6.31 -31.93
CA ARG A 293 1.17 -5.16 -32.82
C ARG A 293 0.45 -4.02 -32.11
N TYR A 294 0.31 -2.89 -32.79
CA TYR A 294 -0.47 -1.72 -32.36
C TYR A 294 -1.90 -2.03 -31.87
N ALA A 295 -2.50 -3.12 -32.35
CA ALA A 295 -3.79 -3.60 -31.86
C ALA A 295 -3.76 -4.02 -30.38
N ARG A 296 -2.68 -4.68 -29.92
CA ARG A 296 -2.49 -5.06 -28.51
C ARG A 296 -2.39 -3.82 -27.64
N SER A 297 -1.56 -2.86 -28.00
CA SER A 297 -1.38 -1.61 -27.23
C SER A 297 -2.64 -0.76 -27.18
N ARG A 298 -3.41 -0.69 -28.27
CA ARG A 298 -4.74 -0.05 -28.26
C ARG A 298 -5.69 -0.74 -27.29
N ARG A 299 -5.76 -2.08 -27.33
CA ARG A 299 -6.59 -2.86 -26.40
C ARG A 299 -6.12 -2.69 -24.95
N ALA A 300 -4.82 -2.68 -24.70
CA ALA A 300 -4.23 -2.43 -23.39
C ALA A 300 -4.61 -1.04 -22.87
N ARG A 301 -4.40 0.02 -23.66
CA ARG A 301 -4.82 1.38 -23.30
C ARG A 301 -6.31 1.46 -23.00
N ASP A 302 -7.15 0.97 -23.91
CA ASP A 302 -8.60 1.10 -23.75
C ASP A 302 -9.10 0.32 -22.52
N ALA A 303 -8.65 -0.92 -22.33
CA ALA A 303 -9.11 -1.75 -21.21
C ALA A 303 -8.47 -1.36 -19.86
N TYR A 304 -7.16 -1.12 -19.84
CA TYR A 304 -6.42 -0.93 -18.61
C TYR A 304 -6.24 0.54 -18.24
N THR A 305 -5.83 1.41 -19.17
CA THR A 305 -5.67 2.84 -18.84
C THR A 305 -7.01 3.58 -18.74
N LEU A 306 -8.02 3.22 -19.54
CA LEU A 306 -9.27 3.99 -19.60
C LEU A 306 -10.44 3.35 -18.87
N LEU A 307 -10.63 2.02 -18.97
CA LEU A 307 -11.76 1.36 -18.30
C LEU A 307 -11.47 0.97 -16.84
N HIS A 308 -10.20 0.98 -16.39
CA HIS A 308 -9.94 0.91 -14.94
C HIS A 308 -10.25 2.21 -14.23
N LEU A 309 -10.11 3.36 -14.90
CA LEU A 309 -10.41 4.66 -14.32
C LEU A 309 -11.81 4.77 -13.70
N PRO A 310 -12.93 4.38 -14.37
CA PRO A 310 -14.24 4.35 -13.72
C PRO A 310 -14.31 3.33 -12.57
N MET A 311 -13.58 2.21 -12.63
CA MET A 311 -13.51 1.29 -11.49
C MET A 311 -12.82 1.94 -10.28
N ILE A 312 -11.67 2.59 -10.48
CA ILE A 312 -10.97 3.33 -9.42
C ILE A 312 -11.84 4.48 -8.90
N GLY A 313 -12.45 5.28 -9.79
CA GLY A 313 -13.39 6.33 -9.40
C GLY A 313 -14.58 5.79 -8.61
N GLY A 314 -15.12 4.63 -8.99
CA GLY A 314 -16.15 3.92 -8.24
C GLY A 314 -15.71 3.55 -6.83
N LEU A 315 -14.48 3.04 -6.67
CA LEU A 315 -13.90 2.74 -5.34
C LEU A 315 -13.70 4.00 -4.50
N ILE A 316 -13.21 5.10 -5.06
CA ILE A 316 -13.06 6.37 -4.35
C ILE A 316 -14.42 6.92 -3.91
N LEU A 317 -15.45 6.84 -4.76
CA LEU A 317 -16.82 7.21 -4.39
C LEU A 317 -17.39 6.32 -3.27
N VAL A 318 -17.11 5.01 -3.30
CA VAL A 318 -17.46 4.08 -2.22
C VAL A 318 -16.71 4.47 -0.93
N ALA A 319 -15.42 4.77 -1.01
CA ALA A 319 -14.62 5.21 0.13
C ALA A 319 -15.16 6.51 0.74
N PHE A 320 -15.53 7.48 -0.10
CA PHE A 320 -16.17 8.72 0.31
C PHE A 320 -17.54 8.48 0.99
N GLY A 321 -18.40 7.68 0.34
CA GLY A 321 -19.71 7.32 0.88
C GLY A 321 -19.62 6.60 2.23
N LEU A 322 -18.69 5.64 2.37
CA LEU A 322 -18.42 4.95 3.63
C LEU A 322 -17.87 5.90 4.71
N LYS A 323 -17.01 6.85 4.34
CA LYS A 323 -16.47 7.87 5.25
C LYS A 323 -17.60 8.70 5.87
N LYS A 324 -18.53 9.20 5.03
CA LYS A 324 -19.70 9.96 5.49
C LYS A 324 -20.66 9.09 6.31
N ALA A 325 -20.93 7.87 5.84
CA ALA A 325 -21.80 6.92 6.51
C ALA A 325 -21.41 6.61 7.95
N LEU A 326 -20.10 6.45 8.21
CA LEU A 326 -19.56 6.05 9.52
C LEU A 326 -19.10 7.25 10.35
N GLY A 327 -18.78 8.37 9.70
CA GLY A 327 -18.32 9.61 10.32
C GLY A 327 -19.44 10.47 10.90
N GLY A 328 -20.61 10.50 10.26
CA GLY A 328 -21.73 11.39 10.59
C GLY A 328 -22.77 10.85 11.56
N THR A 329 -22.50 9.81 12.35
CA THR A 329 -23.47 9.34 13.36
C THR A 329 -23.13 9.89 14.75
N PRO A 330 -23.74 11.01 15.21
CA PRO A 330 -23.80 11.33 16.62
C PRO A 330 -24.39 10.15 17.41
N ILE A 331 -23.95 10.01 18.65
CA ILE A 331 -24.48 9.00 19.57
C ILE A 331 -25.95 9.32 19.83
N GLY A 332 -26.87 8.50 19.30
CA GLY A 332 -28.27 8.49 19.70
C GLY A 332 -29.30 9.11 18.75
N HIS A 333 -28.96 9.55 17.53
CA HIS A 333 -29.96 10.01 16.54
C HIS A 333 -29.82 9.26 15.20
N PRO A 334 -30.89 8.63 14.68
CA PRO A 334 -30.87 8.00 13.37
C PRO A 334 -30.87 9.07 12.28
N GLU A 335 -29.70 9.47 11.80
CA GLU A 335 -29.61 10.31 10.61
C GLU A 335 -29.99 9.51 9.36
N HIS A 336 -30.95 10.05 8.61
CA HIS A 336 -31.25 9.61 7.25
C HIS A 336 -30.18 10.17 6.32
N TRP A 337 -29.72 9.38 5.35
CA TRP A 337 -28.74 9.88 4.39
C TRP A 337 -29.32 11.00 3.52
N SER A 338 -28.48 12.01 3.28
CA SER A 338 -28.75 12.93 2.19
C SER A 338 -28.74 12.15 0.87
N VAL A 339 -29.58 12.56 -0.11
CA VAL A 339 -29.58 11.95 -1.46
C VAL A 339 -28.17 11.90 -2.06
N PRO A 340 -27.32 12.94 -1.93
CA PRO A 340 -25.97 12.91 -2.47
C PRO A 340 -25.03 11.88 -1.81
N ASP A 341 -25.11 11.66 -0.50
CA ASP A 341 -24.27 10.66 0.19
C ASP A 341 -24.63 9.23 -0.25
N LEU A 342 -25.94 8.97 -0.41
CA LEU A 342 -26.43 7.71 -0.96
C LEU A 342 -25.99 7.52 -2.41
N ALA A 343 -26.10 8.57 -3.22
CA ALA A 343 -25.66 8.57 -4.60
C ALA A 343 -24.15 8.31 -4.71
N ALA A 344 -23.34 8.81 -3.77
CA ALA A 344 -21.91 8.52 -3.74
C ALA A 344 -21.63 7.03 -3.45
N LEU A 345 -22.21 6.44 -2.40
CA LEU A 345 -21.94 5.04 -2.07
C LEU A 345 -22.48 4.08 -3.15
N TYR A 346 -23.78 4.15 -3.45
CA TYR A 346 -24.42 3.24 -4.40
C TYR A 346 -23.97 3.55 -5.83
N GLY A 347 -23.84 4.83 -6.18
CA GLY A 347 -23.32 5.26 -7.48
C GLY A 347 -21.86 4.86 -7.67
N GLY A 348 -21.04 4.83 -6.61
CA GLY A 348 -19.69 4.30 -6.65
C GLY A 348 -19.65 2.81 -7.00
N VAL A 349 -20.49 1.99 -6.37
CA VAL A 349 -20.64 0.55 -6.73
C VAL A 349 -21.14 0.38 -8.16
N VAL A 350 -22.14 1.18 -8.58
CA VAL A 350 -22.66 1.18 -9.95
C VAL A 350 -21.57 1.54 -10.95
N LEU A 351 -20.80 2.61 -10.71
CA LEU A 351 -19.71 3.05 -11.57
C LEU A 351 -18.61 1.99 -11.66
N TYR A 352 -18.28 1.32 -10.55
CA TYR A 352 -17.36 0.20 -10.52
C TYR A 352 -17.84 -0.96 -11.41
N LEU A 353 -19.07 -1.40 -11.21
CA LEU A 353 -19.64 -2.53 -11.96
C LEU A 353 -19.82 -2.20 -13.45
N LEU A 354 -20.16 -0.96 -13.80
CA LEU A 354 -20.19 -0.48 -15.18
C LEU A 354 -18.80 -0.55 -15.81
N GLY A 355 -17.76 -0.07 -15.11
CA GLY A 355 -16.38 -0.18 -15.54
C GLY A 355 -15.94 -1.63 -15.74
N LEU A 356 -16.32 -2.52 -14.83
CA LEU A 356 -16.02 -3.95 -14.89
C LEU A 356 -16.70 -4.62 -16.09
N VAL A 357 -18.00 -4.37 -16.32
CA VAL A 357 -18.73 -4.88 -17.49
C VAL A 357 -18.11 -4.38 -18.80
N ALA A 358 -17.76 -3.09 -18.86
CA ALA A 358 -17.10 -2.53 -20.02
C ALA A 358 -15.71 -3.14 -20.25
N PHE A 359 -14.96 -3.41 -19.17
CA PHE A 359 -13.65 -4.05 -19.21
C PHE A 359 -13.75 -5.49 -19.74
N GLU A 360 -14.67 -6.31 -19.22
CA GLU A 360 -14.92 -7.67 -19.71
C GLU A 360 -15.35 -7.70 -21.17
N TRP A 361 -16.22 -6.76 -21.57
CA TRP A 361 -16.66 -6.62 -22.95
C TRP A 361 -15.49 -6.24 -23.87
N ARG A 362 -14.64 -5.29 -23.46
CA ARG A 362 -13.53 -4.79 -24.26
C ARG A 362 -12.39 -5.81 -24.43
N THR A 363 -12.14 -6.62 -23.41
CA THR A 363 -11.07 -7.62 -23.40
C THR A 363 -11.54 -8.93 -24.01
N ALA A 364 -12.51 -9.58 -23.38
CA ALA A 364 -12.98 -10.93 -23.68
C ALA A 364 -14.18 -10.98 -24.64
N ARG A 365 -14.79 -9.83 -25.01
CA ARG A 365 -16.08 -9.76 -25.74
C ARG A 365 -17.18 -10.58 -25.07
N ARG A 366 -17.10 -10.68 -23.74
CA ARG A 366 -18.08 -11.35 -22.89
C ARG A 366 -18.73 -10.29 -22.01
N VAL A 367 -20.03 -10.43 -21.78
CA VAL A 367 -20.74 -9.67 -20.77
C VAL A 367 -21.00 -10.62 -19.61
N GLY A 368 -20.25 -10.47 -18.52
CA GLY A 368 -20.43 -11.28 -17.33
C GLY A 368 -21.83 -11.07 -16.76
N ARG A 369 -22.61 -12.15 -16.69
CA ARG A 369 -23.95 -12.10 -16.08
C ARG A 369 -23.89 -11.66 -14.62
N GLY A 370 -22.82 -12.02 -13.90
CA GLY A 370 -22.58 -11.61 -12.52
C GLY A 370 -22.54 -10.09 -12.37
N PRO A 371 -21.54 -9.39 -12.94
CA PRO A 371 -21.45 -7.94 -12.88
C PRO A 371 -22.73 -7.21 -13.35
N VAL A 372 -23.37 -7.68 -14.44
CA VAL A 372 -24.64 -7.08 -14.91
C VAL A 372 -25.79 -7.28 -13.92
N SER A 373 -25.95 -8.48 -13.37
CA SER A 373 -26.98 -8.72 -12.35
C SER A 373 -26.74 -7.92 -11.08
N GLY A 374 -25.48 -7.76 -10.66
CA GLY A 374 -25.11 -6.88 -9.56
C GLY A 374 -25.42 -5.41 -9.86
N LEU A 375 -25.12 -4.95 -11.07
CA LEU A 375 -25.41 -3.59 -11.51
C LEU A 375 -26.91 -3.30 -11.46
N VAL A 376 -27.74 -4.18 -12.04
CA VAL A 376 -29.20 -4.03 -12.03
C VAL A 376 -29.74 -4.08 -10.60
N LEU A 377 -29.29 -5.04 -9.80
CA LEU A 377 -29.72 -5.19 -8.40
C LEU A 377 -29.40 -3.92 -7.58
N VAL A 378 -28.15 -3.47 -7.61
CA VAL A 378 -27.73 -2.27 -6.85
C VAL A 378 -28.47 -1.03 -7.33
N ALA A 379 -28.66 -0.85 -8.65
CA ALA A 379 -29.41 0.28 -9.19
C ALA A 379 -30.88 0.30 -8.71
N VAL A 380 -31.54 -0.86 -8.66
CA VAL A 380 -32.91 -0.98 -8.14
C VAL A 380 -32.97 -0.68 -6.64
N LEU A 381 -31.96 -1.11 -5.88
CA LEU A 381 -31.91 -0.93 -4.43
C LEU A 381 -31.68 0.53 -3.98
N ILE A 382 -31.28 1.43 -4.87
CA ILE A 382 -31.16 2.87 -4.55
C ILE A 382 -32.50 3.44 -4.05
N VAL A 383 -33.62 3.02 -4.66
CA VAL A 383 -34.96 3.52 -4.34
C VAL A 383 -35.37 3.22 -2.89
N PRO A 384 -35.37 1.96 -2.42
CA PRO A 384 -35.66 1.67 -1.02
C PRO A 384 -34.58 2.21 -0.07
N ALA A 385 -33.32 2.26 -0.47
CA ALA A 385 -32.22 2.71 0.39
C ALA A 385 -32.35 4.16 0.85
N HIS A 386 -32.98 5.03 0.04
CA HIS A 386 -33.19 6.43 0.41
C HIS A 386 -34.10 6.64 1.63
N ARG A 387 -34.91 5.64 1.97
CA ARG A 387 -35.81 5.68 3.14
C ARG A 387 -35.19 5.05 4.38
N LEU A 388 -33.96 4.56 4.29
CA LEU A 388 -33.29 3.83 5.36
C LEU A 388 -32.28 4.73 6.09
N THR A 389 -31.95 4.35 7.32
CA THR A 389 -30.79 4.91 8.03
C THR A 389 -29.50 4.51 7.32
N ALA A 390 -28.42 5.26 7.57
CA ALA A 390 -27.08 4.98 7.04
C ALA A 390 -26.68 3.49 7.11
N LEU A 391 -26.80 2.93 8.31
CA LEU A 391 -26.42 1.55 8.59
C LEU A 391 -27.35 0.55 7.90
N ALA A 392 -28.65 0.83 7.84
CA ALA A 392 -29.62 -0.03 7.16
C ALA A 392 -29.43 -0.01 5.63
N ALA A 393 -29.15 1.16 5.04
CA ALA A 393 -28.80 1.28 3.63
C ALA A 393 -27.49 0.53 3.30
N LEU A 394 -26.47 0.63 4.16
CA LEU A 394 -25.23 -0.14 3.99
C LEU A 394 -25.46 -1.65 4.17
N THR A 395 -26.31 -2.05 5.12
CA THR A 395 -26.71 -3.45 5.34
C THR A 395 -27.43 -4.01 4.11
N LEU A 396 -28.34 -3.24 3.53
CA LEU A 396 -29.05 -3.61 2.31
C LEU A 396 -28.09 -3.84 1.15
N LEU A 397 -27.13 -2.92 0.95
CA LEU A 397 -26.11 -3.03 -0.08
C LEU A 397 -25.23 -4.27 0.15
N ALA A 398 -24.65 -4.41 1.33
CA ALA A 398 -23.80 -5.54 1.68
C ALA A 398 -24.54 -6.88 1.53
N GLY A 399 -25.78 -6.97 2.03
CA GLY A 399 -26.63 -8.15 1.91
C GLY A 399 -26.94 -8.53 0.47
N ALA A 400 -27.22 -7.54 -0.39
CA ALA A 400 -27.46 -7.75 -1.81
C ALA A 400 -26.22 -8.30 -2.54
N LEU A 401 -25.04 -7.74 -2.23
CA LEU A 401 -23.77 -8.20 -2.81
C LEU A 401 -23.41 -9.62 -2.33
N VAL A 402 -23.62 -9.93 -1.05
CA VAL A 402 -23.44 -11.28 -0.49
C VAL A 402 -24.40 -12.28 -1.16
N ALA A 403 -25.67 -11.92 -1.30
CA ALA A 403 -26.65 -12.76 -1.99
C ALA A 403 -26.22 -13.07 -3.43
N LEU A 404 -25.61 -12.09 -4.11
CA LEU A 404 -25.08 -12.28 -5.45
C LEU A 404 -23.90 -13.27 -5.49
N VAL A 405 -22.96 -13.17 -4.56
CA VAL A 405 -21.84 -14.13 -4.43
C VAL A 405 -22.38 -15.52 -4.14
N LEU A 406 -23.29 -15.65 -3.18
CA LEU A 406 -23.90 -16.93 -2.83
C LEU A 406 -24.61 -17.54 -4.02
N ALA A 407 -25.39 -16.76 -4.78
CA ALA A 407 -26.03 -17.23 -6.02
C ALA A 407 -24.99 -17.68 -7.06
N HIS A 408 -23.87 -16.96 -7.21
CA HIS A 408 -22.80 -17.33 -8.14
C HIS A 408 -22.11 -18.64 -7.75
N VAL A 409 -21.80 -18.81 -6.46
CA VAL A 409 -21.07 -19.97 -5.93
C VAL A 409 -21.94 -21.22 -5.82
N THR A 410 -23.25 -21.06 -5.58
CA THR A 410 -24.19 -22.19 -5.39
C THR A 410 -24.93 -22.53 -6.68
N VAL A 411 -25.70 -21.60 -7.25
CA VAL A 411 -26.59 -21.82 -8.39
C VAL A 411 -25.80 -21.88 -9.70
N LEU A 412 -24.81 -21.01 -9.89
CA LEU A 412 -24.00 -20.92 -11.13
C LEU A 412 -22.71 -21.75 -11.08
N ARG A 413 -22.56 -22.65 -10.09
CA ARG A 413 -21.33 -23.39 -9.80
C ARG A 413 -20.72 -24.13 -10.99
N ARG A 414 -21.55 -24.77 -11.84
CA ARG A 414 -21.07 -25.55 -13.00
C ARG A 414 -20.39 -24.63 -14.03
N ARG A 415 -21.03 -23.51 -14.34
CA ARG A 415 -20.54 -22.53 -15.31
C ARG A 415 -19.30 -21.80 -14.78
N HIS A 416 -19.32 -21.44 -13.50
CA HIS A 416 -18.19 -20.84 -12.81
C HIS A 416 -16.94 -21.74 -12.86
N ARG A 417 -17.10 -23.05 -12.61
CA ARG A 417 -16.01 -24.02 -12.75
C ARG A 417 -15.50 -24.19 -14.19
N GLN A 418 -16.38 -24.10 -15.19
CA GLN A 418 -15.97 -24.15 -16.60
C GLN A 418 -15.12 -22.92 -16.95
N LEU A 419 -15.56 -21.72 -16.56
CA LEU A 419 -14.81 -20.48 -16.75
C LEU A 419 -13.43 -20.53 -16.09
N HIS A 420 -13.33 -21.04 -14.85
CA HIS A 420 -12.04 -21.22 -14.20
C HIS A 420 -11.13 -22.21 -14.93
N ARG A 421 -11.65 -23.33 -15.44
CA ARG A 421 -10.83 -24.28 -16.19
C ARG A 421 -10.28 -23.68 -17.48
N ASP A 422 -11.10 -22.94 -18.22
CA ASP A 422 -10.66 -22.28 -19.46
C ASP A 422 -9.52 -21.28 -19.20
N ILE A 423 -9.60 -20.55 -18.08
CA ILE A 423 -8.58 -19.61 -17.64
C ILE A 423 -7.34 -20.36 -17.11
N GLU A 424 -7.52 -21.37 -16.26
CA GLU A 424 -6.44 -22.12 -15.59
C GLU A 424 -5.55 -22.90 -16.56
N LEU A 425 -6.13 -23.50 -17.62
CA LEU A 425 -5.36 -24.26 -18.62
C LEU A 425 -4.30 -23.41 -19.33
N THR A 426 -4.43 -22.09 -19.28
CA THR A 426 -3.53 -21.13 -19.92
C THR A 426 -2.57 -20.49 -18.90
N ALA A 427 -2.88 -20.52 -17.59
CA ALA A 427 -2.28 -19.67 -16.55
C ALA A 427 -1.23 -20.34 -15.63
N GLY A 428 -0.64 -21.47 -16.03
CA GLY A 428 0.28 -22.25 -15.19
C GLY A 428 1.66 -21.60 -14.92
N ARG A 429 1.72 -20.48 -14.18
CA ARG A 429 2.97 -19.76 -13.89
C ARG A 429 3.08 -19.34 -12.42
N GLU A 430 4.30 -19.35 -11.88
CA GLU A 430 4.59 -18.91 -10.50
C GLU A 430 4.50 -17.38 -10.38
N VAL A 431 3.81 -16.90 -9.34
CA VAL A 431 3.66 -15.48 -8.99
C VAL A 431 4.23 -15.25 -7.58
N ASP A 432 4.87 -14.10 -7.38
CA ASP A 432 5.49 -13.70 -6.11
C ASP A 432 4.47 -13.45 -4.99
N ALA A 433 3.24 -13.04 -5.33
CA ALA A 433 2.11 -12.96 -4.41
C ALA A 433 0.78 -13.09 -5.16
N THR A 434 -0.17 -13.79 -4.57
CA THR A 434 -1.54 -13.93 -5.08
C THR A 434 -2.41 -12.73 -4.68
N PRO A 435 -3.49 -12.40 -5.43
CA PRO A 435 -4.40 -11.33 -5.04
C PRO A 435 -4.99 -11.50 -3.64
N GLU A 436 -5.22 -12.73 -3.20
CA GLU A 436 -5.70 -13.08 -1.85
C GLU A 436 -4.68 -12.66 -0.78
N GLU A 437 -3.41 -12.99 -1.02
CA GLU A 437 -2.30 -12.62 -0.15
C GLU A 437 -2.12 -11.10 -0.06
N LEU A 438 -2.27 -10.39 -1.18
CA LEU A 438 -2.18 -8.93 -1.23
C LEU A 438 -3.38 -8.23 -0.58
N PHE A 439 -4.59 -8.80 -0.70
CA PHE A 439 -5.78 -8.28 -0.02
C PHE A 439 -5.68 -8.46 1.49
N LEU A 440 -5.11 -9.57 1.96
CA LEU A 440 -4.79 -9.75 3.37
C LEU A 440 -3.81 -8.68 3.86
N ASP A 441 -2.77 -8.39 3.09
CA ASP A 441 -1.76 -7.40 3.45
C ASP A 441 -2.31 -5.98 3.58
N LEU A 442 -3.34 -5.69 2.80
CA LEU A 442 -3.97 -4.39 2.73
C LEU A 442 -4.51 -3.91 4.08
N VAL A 443 -5.12 -4.81 4.87
CA VAL A 443 -5.62 -4.45 6.20
C VAL A 443 -4.50 -4.27 7.23
N PHE A 444 -3.32 -4.84 6.99
CA PHE A 444 -2.14 -4.59 7.83
C PHE A 444 -1.59 -3.18 7.65
N VAL A 445 -1.71 -2.59 6.45
CA VAL A 445 -1.40 -1.16 6.24
C VAL A 445 -2.21 -0.31 7.22
N TYR A 446 -3.53 -0.54 7.24
CA TYR A 446 -4.43 0.15 8.16
C TYR A 446 -4.07 -0.13 9.62
N ALA A 447 -3.83 -1.39 9.99
CA ALA A 447 -3.48 -1.75 11.35
C ALA A 447 -2.19 -1.08 11.82
N PHE A 448 -1.16 -0.95 10.97
CA PHE A 448 0.06 -0.23 11.30
C PHE A 448 -0.18 1.27 11.49
N ILE A 449 -1.05 1.90 10.67
CA ILE A 449 -1.48 3.28 10.90
C ILE A 449 -2.09 3.40 12.31
N GLN A 450 -2.98 2.48 12.70
CA GLN A 450 -3.62 2.50 14.02
C GLN A 450 -2.66 2.24 15.19
N VAL A 451 -1.59 1.46 14.98
CA VAL A 451 -0.50 1.34 15.97
C VAL A 451 0.18 2.71 16.17
N THR A 452 0.48 3.44 15.10
CA THR A 452 1.05 4.77 15.22
C THR A 452 0.06 5.76 15.86
N VAL A 453 -1.24 5.64 15.60
CA VAL A 453 -2.28 6.42 16.30
C VAL A 453 -2.23 6.13 17.80
N LEU A 454 -2.19 4.86 18.21
CA LEU A 454 -2.05 4.47 19.62
C LEU A 454 -0.84 5.13 20.28
N MET A 455 0.33 5.12 19.61
CA MET A 455 1.53 5.79 20.12
C MET A 455 1.37 7.31 20.19
N THR A 456 0.66 7.92 19.23
CA THR A 456 0.46 9.39 19.15
C THR A 456 -0.49 9.90 20.23
N ARG A 457 -1.48 9.11 20.64
CA ARG A 457 -2.41 9.45 21.74
C ARG A 457 -1.70 9.58 23.09
N ASN A 458 -0.61 8.84 23.28
CA ASN A 458 0.23 8.92 24.46
C ASN A 458 1.70 8.97 24.04
N PRO A 459 2.22 10.16 23.64
CA PRO A 459 3.57 10.33 23.11
C PRO A 459 4.61 10.26 24.25
N SER A 460 4.74 9.06 24.83
CA SER A 460 5.62 8.70 25.93
C SER A 460 6.27 7.35 25.64
N VAL A 461 7.31 7.00 26.41
CA VAL A 461 7.95 5.68 26.32
C VAL A 461 6.93 4.56 26.53
N VAL A 462 5.97 4.75 27.45
CA VAL A 462 4.91 3.77 27.72
C VAL A 462 4.00 3.62 26.50
N GLY A 463 3.57 4.70 25.86
CA GLY A 463 2.75 4.63 24.65
C GLY A 463 3.47 3.98 23.47
N VAL A 464 4.78 4.20 23.34
CA VAL A 464 5.61 3.47 22.36
C VAL A 464 5.62 1.97 22.66
N LEU A 465 5.86 1.56 23.92
CA LEU A 465 5.85 0.14 24.31
C LEU A 465 4.48 -0.51 24.09
N GLN A 466 3.39 0.20 24.38
CA GLN A 466 2.01 -0.24 24.09
C GLN A 466 1.78 -0.46 22.59
N GLY A 467 2.23 0.48 21.75
CA GLY A 467 2.19 0.33 20.30
C GLY A 467 3.00 -0.88 19.82
N LEU A 468 4.20 -1.08 20.35
CA LEU A 468 5.04 -2.24 20.03
C LEU A 468 4.41 -3.57 20.50
N ALA A 469 3.67 -3.57 21.60
CA ALA A 469 2.93 -4.74 22.06
C ALA A 469 1.84 -5.15 21.05
N VAL A 470 1.01 -4.20 20.59
CA VAL A 470 -0.02 -4.46 19.56
C VAL A 470 0.61 -4.83 18.22
N LEU A 471 1.69 -4.15 17.82
CA LEU A 471 2.45 -4.46 16.61
C LEU A 471 2.98 -5.91 16.63
N SER A 472 3.43 -6.39 17.80
CA SER A 472 3.92 -7.76 17.95
C SER A 472 2.81 -8.80 17.72
N LEU A 473 1.60 -8.55 18.23
CA LEU A 473 0.42 -9.41 17.96
C LEU A 473 0.05 -9.41 16.47
N LEU A 474 0.01 -8.23 15.85
CA LEU A 474 -0.26 -8.09 14.42
C LEU A 474 0.77 -8.83 13.59
N TRP A 475 2.06 -8.61 13.86
CA TRP A 475 3.15 -9.29 13.18
C TRP A 475 3.04 -10.80 13.29
N TRP A 476 2.82 -11.32 14.49
CA TRP A 476 2.72 -12.76 14.67
C TRP A 476 1.52 -13.34 13.94
N SER A 477 0.37 -12.65 13.93
CA SER A 477 -0.78 -13.03 13.10
C SER A 477 -0.42 -13.08 11.61
N TRP A 478 0.23 -12.03 11.10
CA TRP A 478 0.65 -11.94 9.72
C TRP A 478 1.59 -13.08 9.33
N VAL A 479 2.63 -13.35 10.12
CA VAL A 479 3.59 -14.46 9.87
C VAL A 479 2.87 -15.79 9.75
N ASN A 480 1.88 -16.04 10.62
CA ASN A 480 1.12 -17.28 10.61
C ASN A 480 0.27 -17.41 9.33
N TYR A 481 -0.43 -16.36 8.90
CA TYR A 481 -1.15 -16.38 7.62
C TYR A 481 -0.23 -16.42 6.40
N THR A 482 0.98 -15.85 6.45
CA THR A 482 1.99 -16.02 5.41
C THR A 482 2.41 -17.49 5.28
N TRP A 483 2.63 -18.19 6.40
CA TRP A 483 2.84 -19.64 6.37
C TRP A 483 1.64 -20.40 5.80
N PHE A 484 0.42 -20.03 6.18
CA PHE A 484 -0.82 -20.65 5.72
C PHE A 484 -1.01 -20.53 4.20
N THR A 485 -0.94 -19.31 3.68
CA THR A 485 -1.19 -19.01 2.26
C THR A 485 -0.09 -19.58 1.36
N THR A 486 1.17 -19.50 1.78
CA THR A 486 2.31 -20.03 1.00
C THR A 486 2.38 -21.56 0.99
N THR A 487 1.73 -22.25 1.94
CA THR A 487 1.66 -23.72 1.98
C THR A 487 0.64 -24.28 0.98
N ILE A 488 -0.40 -23.51 0.63
CA ILE A 488 -1.53 -23.98 -0.19
C ILE A 488 -1.25 -23.75 -1.68
N ARG A 489 -1.35 -24.82 -2.48
CA ARG A 489 -1.06 -24.79 -3.92
C ARG A 489 -2.12 -24.12 -4.78
N ARG A 490 -3.40 -24.25 -4.43
CA ARG A 490 -4.52 -23.74 -5.22
C ARG A 490 -5.55 -23.11 -4.28
N PRO A 491 -5.71 -21.78 -4.28
CA PRO A 491 -6.78 -21.13 -3.53
C PRO A 491 -8.12 -21.55 -4.14
N GLY A 492 -8.91 -22.30 -3.38
CA GLY A 492 -10.34 -22.45 -3.67
C GLY A 492 -11.14 -21.35 -2.96
N ASN A 493 -12.44 -21.26 -3.27
CA ASN A 493 -13.34 -20.28 -2.63
C ASN A 493 -13.32 -20.37 -1.09
N ALA A 494 -13.05 -21.55 -0.52
CA ALA A 494 -12.89 -21.73 0.92
C ALA A 494 -11.69 -20.94 1.49
N LEU A 495 -10.54 -20.94 0.80
CA LEU A 495 -9.37 -20.17 1.24
C LEU A 495 -9.66 -18.67 1.15
N ARG A 496 -10.31 -18.23 0.08
CA ARG A 496 -10.75 -16.83 -0.06
C ARG A 496 -11.64 -16.40 1.09
N LEU A 497 -12.65 -17.21 1.44
CA LEU A 497 -13.52 -16.92 2.58
C LEU A 497 -12.74 -16.86 3.90
N VAL A 498 -11.80 -17.77 4.15
CA VAL A 498 -10.93 -17.70 5.34
C VAL A 498 -10.13 -16.40 5.37
N VAL A 499 -9.54 -16.00 4.24
CA VAL A 499 -8.80 -14.74 4.14
C VAL A 499 -9.73 -13.54 4.38
N LEU A 500 -10.92 -13.51 3.80
CA LEU A 500 -11.88 -12.41 4.00
C LEU A 500 -12.33 -12.29 5.47
N VAL A 501 -12.59 -13.41 6.15
CA VAL A 501 -12.92 -13.40 7.58
C VAL A 501 -11.72 -12.92 8.40
N ALA A 502 -10.50 -13.35 8.06
CA ALA A 502 -9.30 -12.86 8.73
C ALA A 502 -9.13 -11.34 8.55
N VAL A 503 -9.35 -10.82 7.34
CA VAL A 503 -9.31 -9.38 7.07
C VAL A 503 -10.34 -8.62 7.91
N ALA A 504 -11.56 -9.14 8.06
CA ALA A 504 -12.59 -8.51 8.89
C ALA A 504 -12.21 -8.48 10.38
N LEU A 505 -11.65 -9.57 10.90
CA LEU A 505 -11.20 -9.63 12.28
C LEU A 505 -9.99 -8.72 12.54
N ILE A 506 -9.05 -8.64 11.61
CA ILE A 506 -7.89 -7.73 11.70
C ILE A 506 -8.34 -6.27 11.60
N LEU A 507 -9.35 -5.96 10.77
CA LEU A 507 -9.93 -4.61 10.72
C LEU A 507 -10.54 -4.22 12.08
N VAL A 508 -11.31 -5.11 12.71
CA VAL A 508 -11.87 -4.90 14.07
C VAL A 508 -10.77 -4.70 15.11
N LEU A 509 -9.71 -5.51 15.05
CA LEU A 509 -8.54 -5.36 15.90
C LEU A 509 -7.89 -3.97 15.69
N GLY A 510 -7.68 -3.56 14.44
CA GLY A 510 -7.13 -2.25 14.09
C GLY A 510 -7.99 -1.08 14.57
N LEU A 511 -9.32 -1.15 14.40
CA LEU A 511 -10.26 -0.14 14.90
C LEU A 511 -10.18 0.03 16.42
N ALA A 512 -9.95 -1.06 17.15
CA ALA A 512 -9.86 -1.06 18.60
C ALA A 512 -8.46 -0.76 19.15
N ALA A 513 -7.42 -0.91 18.31
CA ALA A 513 -6.02 -0.75 18.72
C ALA A 513 -5.73 0.59 19.43
N PRO A 514 -6.19 1.76 18.97
CA PRO A 514 -5.93 3.03 19.64
C PRO A 514 -6.51 3.15 21.05
N GLN A 515 -7.52 2.35 21.39
CA GLN A 515 -8.25 2.39 22.66
C GLN A 515 -7.94 1.18 23.55
N THR A 516 -6.90 0.39 23.21
CA THR A 516 -6.52 -0.83 23.95
C THR A 516 -6.15 -0.54 25.39
N PHE A 517 -5.32 0.49 25.63
CA PHE A 517 -4.77 0.81 26.96
C PHE A 517 -5.28 2.13 27.54
N GLY A 518 -6.23 2.76 26.86
CA GLY A 518 -6.79 4.07 27.20
C GLY A 518 -8.24 4.12 26.74
N PRO A 519 -9.19 3.68 27.58
CA PRO A 519 -10.60 3.65 27.21
C PRO A 519 -11.13 5.07 26.98
N VAL A 520 -12.01 5.22 26.00
CA VAL A 520 -12.73 6.47 25.76
C VAL A 520 -14.12 6.38 26.41
N PRO A 521 -14.52 7.33 27.27
CA PRO A 521 -15.83 7.33 27.91
C PRO A 521 -16.98 7.22 26.90
N GLY A 522 -18.02 6.46 27.25
CA GLY A 522 -19.20 6.25 26.39
C GLY A 522 -19.00 5.27 25.22
N GLY A 523 -17.80 4.69 25.08
CA GLY A 523 -17.48 3.68 24.07
C GLY A 523 -17.44 2.25 24.59
N LEU A 524 -17.34 1.30 23.66
CA LEU A 524 -17.04 -0.09 23.95
C LEU A 524 -15.60 -0.23 24.46
N PRO A 525 -15.32 -1.18 25.37
CA PRO A 525 -13.99 -1.37 25.91
C PRO A 525 -13.02 -1.90 24.83
N GLY A 526 -11.97 -1.14 24.53
CA GLY A 526 -11.01 -1.45 23.45
C GLY A 526 -10.19 -2.72 23.70
N ALA A 527 -9.66 -2.90 24.92
CA ALA A 527 -8.83 -4.06 25.28
C ALA A 527 -9.48 -5.43 24.98
N PRO A 528 -10.72 -5.72 25.46
CA PRO A 528 -11.38 -6.99 25.16
C PRO A 528 -11.67 -7.16 23.66
N ILE A 529 -11.97 -6.09 22.92
CA ILE A 529 -12.19 -6.19 21.47
C ILE A 529 -10.90 -6.62 20.76
N VAL A 530 -9.76 -6.00 21.09
CA VAL A 530 -8.45 -6.36 20.52
C VAL A 530 -8.09 -7.81 20.84
N VAL A 531 -8.22 -8.23 22.10
CA VAL A 531 -7.89 -9.60 22.52
C VAL A 531 -8.84 -10.63 21.90
N ALA A 532 -10.14 -10.36 21.85
CA ALA A 532 -11.12 -11.25 21.24
C ALA A 532 -10.92 -11.37 19.72
N ALA A 533 -10.68 -10.26 19.02
CA ALA A 533 -10.39 -10.25 17.59
C ALA A 533 -9.08 -10.99 17.29
N TYR A 534 -8.01 -10.75 18.07
CA TYR A 534 -6.76 -11.49 17.95
C TYR A 534 -6.98 -12.99 18.15
N ALA A 535 -7.63 -13.40 19.25
CA ALA A 535 -7.94 -14.79 19.52
C ALA A 535 -8.75 -15.45 18.38
N ALA A 536 -9.76 -14.75 17.85
CA ALA A 536 -10.54 -15.23 16.71
C ALA A 536 -9.67 -15.42 15.44
N VAL A 537 -8.76 -14.49 15.12
CA VAL A 537 -7.80 -14.61 14.01
C VAL A 537 -6.92 -15.84 14.19
N ARG A 538 -6.43 -16.07 15.42
CA ARG A 538 -5.58 -17.23 15.78
C ARG A 538 -6.33 -18.55 15.67
N ILE A 539 -7.55 -18.62 16.19
CA ILE A 539 -8.40 -19.82 16.14
C ILE A 539 -8.76 -20.12 14.68
N LEU A 540 -9.17 -19.12 13.92
CA LEU A 540 -9.48 -19.27 12.49
C LEU A 540 -8.29 -19.84 11.72
N HIS A 541 -7.09 -19.33 11.97
CA HIS A 541 -5.86 -19.83 11.38
C HIS A 541 -5.61 -21.30 11.73
N LEU A 542 -5.68 -21.67 13.01
CA LEU A 542 -5.47 -23.06 13.46
C LEU A 542 -6.50 -24.02 12.86
N VAL A 543 -7.79 -23.65 12.88
CA VAL A 543 -8.88 -24.45 12.31
C VAL A 543 -8.71 -24.60 10.80
N ALA A 544 -8.38 -23.53 10.09
CA ALA A 544 -8.16 -23.56 8.66
C ALA A 544 -6.97 -24.44 8.27
N PHE A 545 -5.85 -24.34 8.98
CA PHE A 545 -4.70 -25.22 8.78
C PHE A 545 -5.02 -26.67 9.08
N TRP A 546 -5.71 -26.94 10.19
CA TRP A 546 -6.14 -28.28 10.56
C TRP A 546 -7.02 -28.92 9.48
N TRP A 547 -7.95 -28.15 8.93
CA TRP A 547 -8.83 -28.58 7.85
C TRP A 547 -8.07 -28.89 6.55
N VAL A 548 -7.17 -27.99 6.13
CA VAL A 548 -6.36 -28.15 4.91
C VAL A 548 -5.41 -29.35 5.04
N LEU A 549 -4.79 -29.54 6.20
CA LEU A 549 -3.81 -30.59 6.46
C LEU A 549 -4.45 -31.89 6.97
N ARG A 550 -5.78 -32.05 6.87
CA ARG A 550 -6.50 -33.22 7.43
C ARG A 550 -5.98 -34.59 6.99
N HIS A 551 -5.30 -34.65 5.84
CA HIS A 551 -4.71 -35.87 5.26
C HIS A 551 -3.19 -36.01 5.50
N ASP A 552 -2.54 -35.07 6.20
CA ASP A 552 -1.10 -35.08 6.49
C ASP A 552 -0.86 -35.16 8.01
N ALA A 553 -0.63 -36.38 8.51
CA ALA A 553 -0.50 -36.63 9.95
C ALA A 553 0.71 -35.91 10.58
N GLU A 554 1.82 -35.77 9.84
CA GLU A 554 3.04 -35.12 10.33
C GLU A 554 2.81 -33.62 10.49
N LEU A 555 2.25 -32.95 9.48
CA LEU A 555 1.98 -31.52 9.55
C LEU A 555 0.87 -31.18 10.57
N ARG A 556 -0.14 -32.03 10.74
CA ARG A 556 -1.15 -31.84 11.81
C ARG A 556 -0.55 -31.91 13.21
N ALA A 557 0.42 -32.80 13.44
CA ALA A 557 1.13 -32.85 14.72
C ALA A 557 1.93 -31.58 14.99
N ILE A 558 2.42 -30.90 13.95
CA ILE A 558 3.04 -29.56 14.08
C ILE A 558 1.98 -28.51 14.45
N VAL A 559 0.81 -28.51 13.79
CA VAL A 559 -0.31 -27.60 14.10
C VAL A 559 -0.83 -27.81 15.52
N ALA A 560 -1.00 -29.05 15.98
CA ALA A 560 -1.41 -29.37 17.35
C ALA A 560 -0.42 -28.82 18.38
N ARG A 561 0.89 -28.99 18.14
CA ARG A 561 1.93 -28.41 19.01
C ARG A 561 1.94 -26.89 18.98
N ALA A 562 1.60 -26.27 17.85
CA ALA A 562 1.46 -24.82 17.74
C ALA A 562 0.23 -24.25 18.46
N ALA A 563 -0.82 -25.06 18.64
CA ALA A 563 -2.02 -24.66 19.37
C ALA A 563 -1.75 -24.43 20.87
N VAL A 564 -0.78 -25.12 21.47
CA VAL A 564 -0.46 -24.99 22.91
C VAL A 564 0.05 -23.60 23.29
N PRO A 565 1.17 -23.09 22.73
CA PRO A 565 1.63 -21.74 23.06
C PRO A 565 0.63 -20.68 22.60
N THR A 566 -0.07 -20.88 21.47
CA THR A 566 -1.13 -19.97 21.04
C THR A 566 -2.27 -19.90 22.08
N GLY A 567 -2.69 -21.04 22.63
CA GLY A 567 -3.69 -21.13 23.70
C GLY A 567 -3.25 -20.43 24.98
N LEU A 568 -2.00 -20.65 25.38
CA LEU A 568 -1.41 -19.98 26.55
C LEU A 568 -1.31 -18.46 26.37
N GLY A 569 -0.86 -17.99 25.19
CA GLY A 569 -0.80 -16.56 24.86
C GLY A 569 -2.19 -15.91 24.92
N MET A 570 -3.21 -16.56 24.34
CA MET A 570 -4.60 -16.10 24.42
C MET A 570 -5.13 -16.05 25.86
N ALA A 571 -4.82 -17.06 26.68
CA ALA A 571 -5.21 -17.10 28.09
C ALA A 571 -4.56 -15.96 28.88
N LEU A 572 -3.27 -15.68 28.66
CA LEU A 572 -2.55 -14.59 29.31
C LEU A 572 -3.12 -13.22 28.93
N LEU A 573 -3.45 -13.00 27.65
CA LEU A 573 -4.12 -11.77 27.21
C LEU A 573 -5.51 -11.62 27.83
N LEU A 574 -6.28 -12.70 27.92
CA LEU A 574 -7.58 -12.69 28.60
C LEU A 574 -7.43 -12.35 30.08
N CYS A 575 -6.45 -12.95 30.78
CA CYS A 575 -6.12 -12.59 32.16
C CYS A 575 -5.78 -11.10 32.28
N ALA A 576 -4.98 -10.54 31.36
CA ALA A 576 -4.66 -9.12 31.36
C ALA A 576 -5.92 -8.23 31.28
N VAL A 577 -6.88 -8.60 30.42
CA VAL A 577 -8.15 -7.88 30.27
C VAL A 577 -9.01 -7.99 31.53
N LEU A 578 -9.12 -9.18 32.12
CA LEU A 578 -9.90 -9.40 33.34
C LEU A 578 -9.31 -8.65 34.54
N ILE A 579 -7.98 -8.69 34.71
CA ILE A 579 -7.27 -7.95 35.77
C ILE A 579 -7.50 -6.45 35.60
N ALA A 580 -7.30 -5.89 34.40
CA ALA A 580 -7.55 -4.48 34.12
C ALA A 580 -9.00 -4.08 34.43
N ALA A 581 -9.98 -4.92 34.10
CA ALA A 581 -11.39 -4.68 34.41
C ALA A 581 -11.67 -4.63 35.92
N THR A 582 -10.99 -5.48 36.71
CA THR A 582 -11.14 -5.49 38.18
C THR A 582 -10.37 -4.37 38.89
N ALA A 583 -9.17 -4.04 38.42
CA ALA A 583 -8.29 -3.05 39.05
C ALA A 583 -8.65 -1.61 38.66
N GLY A 584 -9.41 -1.40 37.58
CA GLY A 584 -9.72 -0.08 37.03
C GLY A 584 -8.54 0.60 36.30
N ASP A 585 -7.36 -0.03 36.29
CA ASP A 585 -6.15 0.49 35.65
C ASP A 585 -5.59 -0.53 34.64
N SER A 586 -5.60 -0.16 33.36
CA SER A 586 -5.02 -0.93 32.26
C SER A 586 -3.49 -0.97 32.29
N LEU A 587 -2.85 -0.13 33.12
CA LEU A 587 -1.41 -0.06 33.31
C LEU A 587 -0.92 -0.75 34.58
N ALA A 588 -1.80 -1.42 35.33
CA ALA A 588 -1.40 -2.18 36.51
C ALA A 588 -0.21 -3.11 36.16
N PRO A 589 0.84 -3.19 37.00
CA PRO A 589 2.05 -3.96 36.69
C PRO A 589 1.76 -5.41 36.29
N LEU A 590 0.77 -6.04 36.92
CA LEU A 590 0.32 -7.39 36.57
C LEU A 590 -0.27 -7.49 35.16
N THR A 591 -1.05 -6.49 34.73
CA THR A 591 -1.58 -6.41 33.35
C THR A 591 -0.43 -6.32 32.35
N ALA A 592 0.55 -5.44 32.59
CA ALA A 592 1.72 -5.30 31.74
C ALA A 592 2.55 -6.60 31.67
N VAL A 593 2.74 -7.28 32.81
CA VAL A 593 3.42 -8.59 32.86
C VAL A 593 2.66 -9.64 32.06
N CYS A 594 1.33 -9.69 32.15
CA CYS A 594 0.51 -10.64 31.37
C CYS A 594 0.63 -10.39 29.86
N TRP A 595 0.60 -9.13 29.42
CA TRP A 595 0.83 -8.75 28.02
C TRP A 595 2.23 -9.14 27.54
N ALA A 596 3.27 -8.81 28.32
CA ALA A 596 4.65 -9.16 28.00
C ALA A 596 4.84 -10.68 27.93
N ALA A 597 4.31 -11.43 28.91
CA ALA A 597 4.35 -12.88 28.95
C ALA A 597 3.62 -13.49 27.74
N ALA A 598 2.45 -12.96 27.35
CA ALA A 598 1.73 -13.42 26.17
C ALA A 598 2.56 -13.27 24.89
N ILE A 599 3.20 -12.10 24.69
CA ILE A 599 4.06 -11.84 23.54
C ILE A 599 5.27 -12.78 23.54
N VAL A 600 5.92 -12.95 24.70
CA VAL A 600 7.06 -13.88 24.84
C VAL A 600 6.64 -15.32 24.53
N VAL A 601 5.46 -15.75 24.97
CA VAL A 601 4.92 -17.09 24.67
C VAL A 601 4.61 -17.24 23.18
N ASP A 602 3.98 -16.25 22.55
CA ASP A 602 3.63 -16.31 21.13
C ASP A 602 4.88 -16.32 20.25
N VAL A 603 5.79 -15.38 20.46
CA VAL A 603 7.05 -15.24 19.71
C VAL A 603 7.99 -16.42 20.02
N GLY A 604 8.16 -16.78 21.30
CA GLY A 604 9.03 -17.88 21.73
C GLY A 604 8.50 -19.27 21.37
N GLY A 605 7.18 -19.44 21.32
CA GLY A 605 6.52 -20.68 20.92
C GLY A 605 7.00 -21.16 19.55
N GLY A 606 7.22 -20.24 18.61
CA GLY A 606 7.76 -20.56 17.28
C GLY A 606 9.12 -21.26 17.31
N TYR A 607 9.99 -20.96 18.28
CA TYR A 607 11.27 -21.68 18.46
C TYR A 607 11.08 -23.06 19.07
N LEU A 608 10.19 -23.18 20.07
CA LEU A 608 9.91 -24.43 20.79
C LEU A 608 9.25 -25.50 19.90
N ILE A 609 8.42 -25.10 18.93
CA ILE A 609 7.70 -26.03 18.03
C ILE A 609 8.62 -26.67 16.96
N ARG A 610 9.94 -26.41 16.96
CA ARG A 610 10.88 -26.85 15.92
C ARG A 610 10.41 -26.45 14.51
N SER A 611 10.02 -25.18 14.35
CA SER A 611 9.61 -24.56 13.08
C SER A 611 10.60 -24.76 11.90
N ARG A 612 11.86 -25.10 12.18
CA ARG A 612 12.86 -25.58 11.20
C ARG A 612 12.42 -26.78 10.35
N ASN A 613 11.41 -27.53 10.78
CA ASN A 613 10.85 -28.66 10.03
C ASN A 613 9.81 -28.25 8.97
N TRP A 614 9.40 -26.96 8.92
CA TRP A 614 8.51 -26.48 7.87
C TRP A 614 9.22 -26.43 6.52
N ARG A 615 8.64 -27.10 5.52
CA ARG A 615 9.18 -27.14 4.17
C ARG A 615 8.72 -25.92 3.38
N LEU A 616 9.64 -24.98 3.11
CA LEU A 616 9.38 -23.88 2.17
C LEU A 616 9.20 -24.44 0.76
N ARG A 617 7.99 -24.29 0.21
CA ARG A 617 7.66 -24.78 -1.13
C ARG A 617 8.16 -23.84 -2.23
N SER A 618 8.09 -22.53 -2.03
CA SER A 618 8.61 -21.52 -2.95
C SER A 618 9.34 -20.43 -2.18
N VAL A 619 10.63 -20.27 -2.47
CA VAL A 619 11.47 -19.24 -1.85
C VAL A 619 11.12 -17.86 -2.41
N SER A 620 10.85 -17.71 -3.71
CA SER A 620 10.52 -16.38 -4.28
C SER A 620 9.21 -15.85 -3.72
N ARG A 621 8.15 -16.67 -3.61
CA ARG A 621 6.89 -16.25 -2.99
C ARG A 621 7.08 -15.86 -1.52
N TRP A 622 7.85 -16.65 -0.76
CA TRP A 622 8.18 -16.32 0.62
C TRP A 622 8.88 -14.96 0.72
N MET A 623 9.96 -14.76 -0.02
CA MET A 623 10.69 -13.49 -0.02
C MET A 623 9.82 -12.33 -0.53
N GLY A 624 8.99 -12.56 -1.55
CA GLY A 624 8.06 -11.59 -2.11
C GLY A 624 7.09 -11.05 -1.06
N ARG A 625 6.50 -11.93 -0.25
CA ARG A 625 5.58 -11.56 0.84
C ARG A 625 6.25 -10.65 1.87
N TYR A 626 7.48 -10.94 2.26
CA TYR A 626 8.22 -10.10 3.21
C TYR A 626 8.71 -8.78 2.61
N ASN A 627 9.04 -8.75 1.32
CA ASN A 627 9.35 -7.49 0.64
C ASN A 627 8.11 -6.58 0.59
N LEU A 628 6.93 -7.15 0.37
CA LEU A 628 5.66 -6.40 0.36
C LEU A 628 5.31 -5.83 1.74
N ILE A 629 5.50 -6.58 2.85
CA ILE A 629 5.21 -6.02 4.17
C ILE A 629 6.18 -4.89 4.57
N ILE A 630 7.44 -4.95 4.12
CA ILE A 630 8.38 -3.83 4.28
C ILE A 630 7.93 -2.61 3.47
N LEU A 631 7.44 -2.82 2.24
CA LEU A 631 6.84 -1.75 1.44
C LEU A 631 5.64 -1.12 2.14
N ILE A 632 4.80 -1.93 2.79
CA ILE A 632 3.66 -1.46 3.58
C ILE A 632 4.10 -0.60 4.76
N ALA A 633 5.12 -1.04 5.51
CA ALA A 633 5.66 -0.26 6.61
C ALA A 633 6.28 1.08 6.15
N LEU A 634 6.98 1.08 5.01
CA LEU A 634 7.44 2.33 4.37
C LEU A 634 6.27 3.22 3.95
N GLY A 635 5.18 2.62 3.47
CA GLY A 635 3.96 3.33 3.07
C GLY A 635 3.31 4.02 4.22
N GLN A 636 3.22 3.34 5.35
CA GLN A 636 2.74 3.90 6.59
C GLN A 636 3.61 5.09 7.05
N ALA A 637 4.94 5.02 6.91
CA ALA A 637 5.83 6.15 7.20
C ALA A 637 5.58 7.36 6.26
N LEU A 638 5.37 7.12 4.97
CA LEU A 638 5.02 8.18 4.01
C LEU A 638 3.65 8.80 4.31
N ILE A 639 2.64 7.98 4.61
CA ILE A 639 1.29 8.44 4.98
C ILE A 639 1.36 9.25 6.29
N SER A 640 2.12 8.80 7.30
CA SER A 640 2.30 9.55 8.55
C SER A 640 3.03 10.88 8.36
N THR A 641 4.00 10.94 7.44
CA THR A 641 4.65 12.20 7.03
C THR A 641 3.64 13.14 6.40
N GLY A 642 2.82 12.65 5.47
CA GLY A 642 1.78 13.44 4.81
C GLY A 642 0.71 13.95 5.76
N ILE A 643 0.19 13.09 6.67
CA ILE A 643 -0.82 13.49 7.68
C ILE A 643 -0.27 14.59 8.58
N ALA A 644 0.98 14.47 9.04
CA ALA A 644 1.61 15.47 9.89
C ALA A 644 1.84 16.82 9.18
N ALA A 645 1.95 16.80 7.85
CA ALA A 645 2.06 17.99 7.02
C ALA A 645 0.70 18.60 6.62
N GLY A 646 -0.38 17.82 6.73
CA GLY A 646 -1.74 18.21 6.33
C GLY A 646 -2.52 18.98 7.40
N GLU A 647 -1.96 19.21 8.59
CA GLU A 647 -2.55 20.13 9.57
C GLU A 647 -2.13 21.58 9.21
N PRO A 648 -3.08 22.48 8.87
CA PRO A 648 -2.76 23.81 8.35
C PRO A 648 -2.14 24.75 9.41
N PRO A 649 -1.36 25.77 8.99
CA PRO A 649 -1.06 26.16 7.59
C PRO A 649 0.14 25.42 6.96
N VAL A 650 0.04 25.10 5.67
CA VAL A 650 1.11 24.42 4.91
C VAL A 650 2.19 25.42 4.47
N GLU A 651 3.24 25.55 5.26
CA GLU A 651 4.38 26.43 4.97
C GLU A 651 5.43 25.78 4.03
N ILE A 652 6.31 26.60 3.43
CA ILE A 652 7.49 26.12 2.68
C ILE A 652 8.29 25.11 3.52
N VAL A 653 8.44 25.40 4.82
CA VAL A 653 9.18 24.54 5.75
C VAL A 653 8.55 23.15 5.82
N THR A 654 7.21 23.05 5.82
CA THR A 654 6.48 21.79 5.80
C THR A 654 6.76 21.00 4.52
N PHE A 655 6.73 21.63 3.33
CA PHE A 655 7.08 20.96 2.07
C PHE A 655 8.53 20.45 2.05
N VAL A 656 9.48 21.26 2.54
CA VAL A 656 10.88 20.85 2.66
C VAL A 656 11.00 19.68 3.64
N ALA A 657 10.27 19.71 4.75
CA ALA A 657 10.29 18.65 5.75
C ALA A 657 9.74 17.34 5.17
N VAL A 658 8.60 17.37 4.47
CA VAL A 658 8.04 16.21 3.75
C VAL A 658 9.02 15.66 2.73
N ALA A 659 9.68 16.53 1.95
CA ALA A 659 10.67 16.11 0.96
C ALA A 659 11.89 15.43 1.60
N LEU A 660 12.40 15.97 2.71
CA LEU A 660 13.51 15.41 3.46
C LEU A 660 13.12 14.07 4.13
N SER A 661 11.94 13.97 4.71
CA SER A 661 11.41 12.72 5.29
C SER A 661 11.23 11.64 4.22
N ALA A 662 10.69 11.98 3.05
CA ALA A 662 10.57 11.05 1.93
C ALA A 662 11.94 10.62 1.39
N ALA A 663 12.92 11.53 1.35
CA ALA A 663 14.30 11.20 1.00
C ALA A 663 14.94 10.25 2.03
N LEU A 664 14.74 10.49 3.33
CA LEU A 664 15.18 9.60 4.41
C LEU A 664 14.58 8.19 4.24
N ILE A 665 13.25 8.08 4.07
CA ILE A 665 12.54 6.82 3.85
C ILE A 665 13.08 6.09 2.60
N SER A 666 13.39 6.84 1.53
CA SER A 666 13.99 6.30 0.31
C SER A 666 15.39 5.73 0.57
N THR A 667 16.22 6.40 1.39
CA THR A 667 17.53 5.86 1.82
C THR A 667 17.43 4.59 2.64
N LEU A 668 16.45 4.50 3.56
CA LEU A 668 16.20 3.25 4.28
C LEU A 668 15.77 2.12 3.34
N TRP A 669 14.91 2.39 2.35
CA TRP A 669 14.57 1.39 1.34
C TRP A 669 15.80 0.89 0.56
N TRP A 670 16.71 1.79 0.16
CA TRP A 670 17.95 1.40 -0.52
C TRP A 670 18.86 0.53 0.34
N THR A 671 18.85 0.72 1.67
CA THR A 671 19.59 -0.15 2.59
C THR A 671 19.07 -1.58 2.53
N TYR A 672 17.75 -1.77 2.57
CA TYR A 672 17.08 -3.07 2.56
C TYR A 672 17.22 -3.84 1.24
N VAL A 673 17.00 -3.20 0.08
CA VAL A 673 17.01 -3.87 -1.24
C VAL A 673 18.38 -4.45 -1.62
N GLY A 674 19.45 -4.05 -0.93
CA GLY A 674 20.76 -4.71 -1.07
C GLY A 674 20.87 -6.01 -0.27
N SER A 675 20.19 -6.11 0.87
CA SER A 675 20.28 -7.25 1.79
C SER A 675 19.51 -8.45 1.28
N ASP A 676 18.30 -8.23 0.78
CA ASP A 676 17.36 -9.28 0.46
C ASP A 676 17.82 -10.13 -0.74
N VAL A 677 18.45 -9.52 -1.75
CA VAL A 677 19.06 -10.22 -2.89
C VAL A 677 20.12 -11.22 -2.41
N VAL A 678 20.92 -10.81 -1.42
CA VAL A 678 22.00 -11.62 -0.86
C VAL A 678 21.46 -12.76 0.01
N VAL A 679 20.36 -12.53 0.73
CA VAL A 679 19.64 -13.61 1.42
C VAL A 679 19.02 -14.58 0.41
N GLY A 680 18.50 -14.09 -0.71
CA GLY A 680 18.02 -14.90 -1.82
C GLY A 680 19.09 -15.84 -2.37
N GLN A 681 20.31 -15.33 -2.59
CA GLN A 681 21.45 -16.17 -2.97
C GLN A 681 21.75 -17.22 -1.89
N ARG A 682 21.73 -16.85 -0.61
CA ARG A 682 21.98 -17.80 0.48
C ARG A 682 20.97 -18.95 0.49
N PHE A 683 19.71 -18.72 0.16
CA PHE A 683 18.74 -19.82 0.02
C PHE A 683 19.13 -20.84 -1.06
N THR A 684 19.76 -20.40 -2.15
CA THR A 684 20.23 -21.30 -3.22
C THR A 684 21.47 -22.09 -2.83
N GLU A 685 22.31 -21.54 -1.94
CA GLU A 685 23.50 -22.21 -1.41
C GLU A 685 23.17 -23.29 -0.37
N LEU A 686 22.01 -23.21 0.29
CA LEU A 686 21.63 -24.14 1.35
C LEU A 686 21.06 -25.43 0.77
N PRO A 687 21.70 -26.59 1.00
CA PRO A 687 21.31 -27.86 0.38
C PRO A 687 20.00 -28.41 0.97
N THR A 688 19.79 -28.29 2.28
CA THR A 688 18.66 -28.93 2.94
C THR A 688 17.45 -28.02 3.12
N SER A 689 16.25 -28.60 3.07
CA SER A 689 15.01 -27.86 3.36
C SER A 689 14.92 -27.36 4.80
N HIS A 690 15.64 -28.01 5.71
CA HIS A 690 15.68 -27.65 7.13
C HIS A 690 16.50 -26.39 7.38
N GLU A 691 17.68 -26.28 6.75
CA GLU A 691 18.50 -25.07 6.81
C GLU A 691 17.79 -23.89 6.15
N ARG A 692 17.12 -24.10 5.01
CA ARG A 692 16.27 -23.08 4.38
C ARG A 692 15.13 -22.67 5.32
N GLY A 693 14.48 -23.62 5.99
CA GLY A 693 13.45 -23.34 7.00
C GLY A 693 13.97 -22.51 8.18
N ALA A 694 15.17 -22.82 8.68
CA ALA A 694 15.81 -22.07 9.75
C ALA A 694 16.20 -20.64 9.32
N LEU A 695 16.76 -20.47 8.11
CA LEU A 695 17.06 -19.15 7.56
C LEU A 695 15.79 -18.32 7.37
N ALA A 696 14.74 -18.89 6.80
CA ALA A 696 13.46 -18.21 6.62
C ALA A 696 12.87 -17.77 7.95
N ARG A 697 12.87 -18.64 8.95
CA ARG A 697 12.40 -18.30 10.29
C ARG A 697 13.24 -17.18 10.91
N ASP A 698 14.55 -17.35 11.00
CA ASP A 698 15.41 -16.42 11.74
C ASP A 698 15.50 -15.06 11.02
N ALA A 699 15.79 -15.08 9.71
CA ALA A 699 15.94 -13.84 8.94
C ALA A 699 14.59 -13.16 8.69
N TYR A 700 13.54 -13.90 8.32
CA TYR A 700 12.25 -13.31 7.95
C TYR A 700 11.26 -13.27 9.11
N ALA A 701 10.90 -14.40 9.72
CA ALA A 701 9.86 -14.38 10.77
C ALA A 701 10.25 -13.57 12.02
N TYR A 702 11.54 -13.53 12.39
CA TYR A 702 12.01 -12.77 13.55
C TYR A 702 12.74 -11.47 13.19
N LEU A 703 13.83 -11.51 12.41
CA LEU A 703 14.62 -10.28 12.21
C LEU A 703 13.89 -9.21 11.37
N HIS A 704 12.98 -9.58 10.46
CA HIS A 704 12.17 -8.57 9.76
C HIS A 704 11.14 -7.88 10.67
N LEU A 705 10.76 -8.47 11.82
CA LEU A 705 9.94 -7.76 12.81
C LEU A 705 10.65 -6.47 13.21
N PHE A 706 11.95 -6.55 13.49
CA PHE A 706 12.72 -5.38 13.89
C PHE A 706 12.88 -4.35 12.77
N LEU A 707 12.92 -4.77 11.50
CA LEU A 707 12.83 -3.84 10.37
C LEU A 707 11.49 -3.08 10.38
N VAL A 708 10.37 -3.79 10.53
CA VAL A 708 9.04 -3.16 10.59
C VAL A 708 8.92 -2.26 11.82
N VAL A 709 9.38 -2.70 12.99
CA VAL A 709 9.46 -1.90 14.21
C VAL A 709 10.24 -0.61 13.94
N GLY A 710 11.43 -0.70 13.35
CA GLY A 710 12.24 0.47 13.02
C GLY A 710 11.50 1.48 12.15
N LEU A 711 10.77 1.01 11.13
CA LEU A 711 9.97 1.86 10.24
C LEU A 711 8.76 2.49 10.93
N VAL A 712 8.05 1.74 11.77
CA VAL A 712 6.90 2.26 12.54
C VAL A 712 7.35 3.31 13.56
N LEU A 713 8.52 3.12 14.20
CA LEU A 713 9.11 4.11 15.11
C LEU A 713 9.55 5.37 14.37
N VAL A 714 10.15 5.24 13.18
CA VAL A 714 10.43 6.38 12.28
C VAL A 714 9.14 7.10 11.93
N ALA A 715 8.09 6.38 11.58
CA ALA A 715 6.81 6.97 11.21
C ALA A 715 6.13 7.73 12.38
N PHE A 716 6.16 7.16 13.58
CA PHE A 716 5.70 7.84 14.80
C PHE A 716 6.52 9.10 15.09
N GLY A 717 7.85 9.00 14.99
CA GLY A 717 8.74 10.13 15.20
C GLY A 717 8.49 11.27 14.21
N LEU A 718 8.34 10.95 12.92
CA LEU A 718 7.96 11.92 11.90
C LEU A 718 6.59 12.55 12.19
N ARG A 719 5.59 11.73 12.55
CA ARG A 719 4.24 12.20 12.84
C ARG A 719 4.16 13.20 14.00
N THR A 720 4.99 13.01 15.02
CA THR A 720 4.99 13.83 16.24
C THR A 720 5.86 15.07 16.14
N THR A 721 6.80 15.12 15.19
CA THR A 721 7.82 16.19 15.12
C THR A 721 7.59 17.17 13.96
N LEU A 722 7.02 16.69 12.85
CA LEU A 722 6.77 17.50 11.65
C LEU A 722 5.72 18.62 11.79
N PRO A 723 4.69 18.54 12.66
CA PRO A 723 3.69 19.61 12.76
C PRO A 723 4.26 20.97 13.21
N ARG A 724 5.44 21.00 13.84
CA ARG A 724 6.09 22.24 14.33
C ARG A 724 7.61 22.23 14.10
N PRO A 725 8.07 22.30 12.84
CA PRO A 725 9.47 22.03 12.49
C PRO A 725 10.47 23.11 12.97
N GLY A 726 9.98 24.25 13.49
CA GLY A 726 10.80 25.40 13.93
C GLY A 726 10.60 25.89 15.36
N HIS A 727 9.71 25.27 16.16
CA HIS A 727 9.46 25.68 17.55
C HIS A 727 10.25 24.82 18.56
N HIS A 728 10.44 25.33 19.79
CA HIS A 728 11.17 24.61 20.84
C HIS A 728 10.59 23.23 21.15
N LEU A 729 11.46 22.32 21.59
CA LEU A 729 11.10 20.93 21.84
C LEU A 729 10.22 20.78 23.09
N ASP A 730 8.91 20.81 22.92
CA ASP A 730 7.98 20.32 23.95
C ASP A 730 8.22 18.81 24.18
N ALA A 731 7.93 18.31 25.39
CA ALA A 731 8.19 16.91 25.76
C ALA A 731 7.72 15.86 24.71
N PRO A 732 6.52 15.97 24.08
CA PRO A 732 6.10 15.05 23.02
C PRO A 732 7.02 15.03 21.80
N THR A 733 7.53 16.20 21.39
CA THR A 733 8.43 16.32 20.22
C THR A 733 9.80 15.71 20.50
N THR A 734 10.30 15.82 21.74
CA THR A 734 11.55 15.16 22.17
C THR A 734 11.43 13.64 22.14
N VAL A 735 10.31 13.10 22.64
CA VAL A 735 10.01 11.67 22.56
C VAL A 735 9.92 11.23 21.09
N GLY A 736 9.27 12.02 20.25
CA GLY A 736 9.20 11.80 18.81
C GLY A 736 10.58 11.70 18.15
N HIS A 737 11.45 12.68 18.38
CA HIS A 737 12.82 12.70 17.86
C HIS A 737 13.66 11.51 18.33
N ALA A 738 13.65 11.24 19.63
CA ALA A 738 14.38 10.11 20.19
C ALA A 738 13.88 8.78 19.60
N THR A 739 12.56 8.66 19.40
CA THR A 739 11.95 7.46 18.82
C THR A 739 12.27 7.31 17.33
N MET A 740 12.33 8.40 16.57
CA MET A 740 12.78 8.38 15.17
C MET A 740 14.23 7.86 15.07
N ALA A 741 15.14 8.43 15.87
CA ALA A 741 16.54 8.01 15.90
C ALA A 741 16.67 6.54 16.31
N CYS A 742 15.94 6.12 17.35
CA CYS A 742 15.85 4.72 17.77
C CYS A 742 15.35 3.80 16.65
N GLY A 743 14.31 4.21 15.91
CA GLY A 743 13.78 3.46 14.78
C GLY A 743 14.82 3.21 13.68
N ILE A 744 15.62 4.23 13.34
CA ILE A 744 16.72 4.11 12.37
C ILE A 744 17.79 3.14 12.90
N VAL A 745 18.16 3.24 14.18
CA VAL A 745 19.13 2.32 14.80
C VAL A 745 18.63 0.88 14.74
N VAL A 746 17.41 0.63 15.18
CA VAL A 746 16.80 -0.72 15.17
C VAL A 746 16.74 -1.27 13.75
N PHE A 747 16.32 -0.45 12.78
CA PHE A 747 16.27 -0.85 11.36
C PHE A 747 17.65 -1.25 10.83
N LEU A 748 18.65 -0.39 11.01
CA LEU A 748 20.00 -0.66 10.51
C LEU A 748 20.63 -1.85 11.21
N LEU A 749 20.49 -2.00 12.53
CA LEU A 749 21.01 -3.15 13.26
C LEU A 749 20.34 -4.45 12.82
N ALA A 750 19.02 -4.47 12.64
CA ALA A 750 18.29 -5.64 12.15
C ALA A 750 18.75 -6.04 10.74
N ASP A 751 18.91 -5.07 9.84
CA ASP A 751 19.44 -5.29 8.49
C ASP A 751 20.86 -5.89 8.51
N GLN A 752 21.71 -5.46 9.45
CA GLN A 752 23.04 -6.03 9.68
C GLN A 752 23.01 -7.44 10.26
N LEU A 753 22.08 -7.74 11.16
CA LEU A 753 21.90 -9.08 11.71
C LEU A 753 21.40 -10.06 10.64
N ILE A 754 20.51 -9.61 9.75
CA ILE A 754 20.06 -10.39 8.57
C ILE A 754 21.25 -10.68 7.66
N TRP A 755 22.10 -9.68 7.40
CA TRP A 755 23.33 -9.85 6.63
C TRP A 755 24.29 -10.87 7.25
N ARG A 756 24.53 -10.78 8.55
CA ARG A 756 25.34 -11.76 9.30
C ARG A 756 24.72 -13.15 9.25
N ARG A 757 23.38 -13.26 9.36
CA ARG A 757 22.67 -14.55 9.27
C ARG A 757 22.78 -15.18 7.88
N ALA A 758 22.94 -14.38 6.84
CA ALA A 758 23.27 -14.83 5.50
C ALA A 758 24.75 -15.27 5.31
N ASN A 759 25.56 -15.25 6.38
CA ASN A 759 26.97 -15.64 6.42
C ASN A 759 27.86 -14.86 5.44
N ARG A 760 27.67 -13.54 5.40
CA ARG A 760 28.45 -12.63 4.54
C ARG A 760 29.34 -11.71 5.37
N PRO A 761 30.56 -11.37 4.89
CA PRO A 761 31.49 -10.51 5.62
C PRO A 761 30.99 -9.06 5.71
N LEU A 762 31.56 -8.32 6.68
CA LEU A 762 31.32 -6.88 6.81
C LEU A 762 32.06 -6.15 5.68
N GLY A 763 31.31 -5.53 4.77
CA GLY A 763 31.84 -4.63 3.74
C GLY A 763 31.80 -3.16 4.15
N GLY A 764 32.49 -2.29 3.41
CA GLY A 764 32.59 -0.85 3.70
C GLY A 764 31.24 -0.15 3.87
N ARG A 765 30.26 -0.41 2.99
CA ARG A 765 28.88 0.10 3.12
C ARG A 765 28.21 -0.31 4.44
N ARG A 766 28.42 -1.55 4.88
CA ARG A 766 27.80 -2.09 6.08
C ARG A 766 28.43 -1.47 7.33
N GLY A 767 29.76 -1.29 7.34
CA GLY A 767 30.47 -0.54 8.36
C GLY A 767 29.98 0.91 8.44
N ALA A 768 29.83 1.59 7.30
CA ALA A 768 29.28 2.94 7.25
C ALA A 768 27.85 3.02 7.82
N ASN A 769 26.96 2.07 7.48
CA ASN A 769 25.61 2.00 8.08
C ASN A 769 25.65 1.81 9.61
N LEU A 770 26.61 1.04 10.14
CA LEU A 770 26.78 0.89 11.59
C LEU A 770 27.27 2.18 12.25
N VAL A 771 28.15 2.93 11.59
CA VAL A 771 28.57 4.27 12.04
C VAL A 771 27.37 5.22 12.06
N VAL A 772 26.53 5.22 11.01
CA VAL A 772 25.29 6.00 10.99
C VAL A 772 24.37 5.61 12.15
N ALA A 773 24.19 4.32 12.42
CA ALA A 773 23.41 3.86 13.57
C ALA A 773 24.00 4.35 14.91
N ALA A 774 25.32 4.30 15.08
CA ALA A 774 25.97 4.79 16.30
C ALA A 774 25.82 6.31 16.49
N LEU A 775 25.81 7.08 15.39
CA LEU A 775 25.72 8.55 15.42
C LEU A 775 24.27 9.08 15.39
N ALA A 776 23.28 8.27 14.99
CA ALA A 776 21.89 8.69 14.90
C ALA A 776 21.34 9.33 16.19
N PRO A 777 21.62 8.82 17.42
CA PRO A 777 21.15 9.47 18.65
C PRO A 777 21.68 10.90 18.85
N VAL A 778 22.85 11.25 18.30
CA VAL A 778 23.41 12.61 18.39
C VAL A 778 22.51 13.62 17.68
N THR A 779 21.76 13.20 16.67
CA THR A 779 20.85 14.07 15.91
C THR A 779 19.65 14.55 16.73
N ILE A 780 19.36 13.94 17.88
CA ILE A 780 18.34 14.41 18.83
C ILE A 780 18.68 15.82 19.36
N LEU A 781 19.97 16.18 19.37
CA LEU A 781 20.44 17.50 19.78
C LEU A 781 20.22 18.58 18.71
N LEU A 782 19.86 18.18 17.49
CA LEU A 782 19.65 19.09 16.36
C LEU A 782 18.16 19.39 16.19
N PRO A 783 17.80 20.57 15.65
CA PRO A 783 16.46 20.80 15.13
C PRO A 783 16.08 19.74 14.08
N ILE A 784 14.79 19.38 14.01
CA ILE A 784 14.31 18.26 13.17
C ILE A 784 14.78 18.35 11.72
N MET A 785 14.73 19.55 11.14
CA MET A 785 15.15 19.78 9.76
C MET A 785 16.61 19.39 9.53
N TRP A 786 17.49 19.79 10.45
CA TRP A 786 18.91 19.43 10.40
C TRP A 786 19.14 17.95 10.71
N ALA A 787 18.38 17.37 11.64
CA ALA A 787 18.43 15.94 11.90
C ALA A 787 18.08 15.14 10.62
N LEU A 788 17.00 15.49 9.92
CA LEU A 788 16.61 14.86 8.66
C LEU A 788 17.68 15.01 7.58
N VAL A 789 18.26 16.20 7.42
CA VAL A 789 19.36 16.44 6.46
C VAL A 789 20.56 15.56 6.80
N VAL A 790 21.05 15.60 8.04
CA VAL A 790 22.23 14.85 8.47
C VAL A 790 22.02 13.35 8.30
N LEU A 791 20.88 12.81 8.74
CA LEU A 791 20.57 11.39 8.62
C LEU A 791 20.48 10.94 7.16
N THR A 792 19.78 11.73 6.32
CA THR A 792 19.63 11.42 4.89
C THR A 792 20.97 11.45 4.17
N VAL A 793 21.77 12.49 4.41
CA VAL A 793 23.10 12.64 3.80
C VAL A 793 24.04 11.54 4.28
N ALA A 794 24.03 11.21 5.57
CA ALA A 794 24.89 10.17 6.12
C ALA A 794 24.56 8.78 5.57
N LEU A 795 23.26 8.43 5.46
CA LEU A 795 22.82 7.18 4.83
C LEU A 795 23.17 7.16 3.33
N PHE A 796 22.95 8.26 2.62
CA PHE A 796 23.32 8.37 1.22
C PHE A 796 24.84 8.23 1.01
N ALA A 797 25.66 8.85 1.87
CA ALA A 797 27.11 8.70 1.85
C ALA A 797 27.53 7.25 2.11
N ALA A 798 26.90 6.56 3.07
CA ALA A 798 27.13 5.14 3.32
C ALA A 798 26.86 4.26 2.09
N HIS A 799 25.85 4.62 1.29
CA HIS A 799 25.60 3.96 -0.01
C HIS A 799 26.70 4.20 -1.03
N LEU A 800 27.31 5.39 -1.07
CA LEU A 800 28.42 5.71 -1.97
C LEU A 800 29.71 4.98 -1.60
N VAL A 801 30.01 4.82 -0.31
CA VAL A 801 31.18 4.05 0.17
C VAL A 801 31.16 2.61 -0.36
N GLY A 802 29.97 2.01 -0.49
CA GLY A 802 29.82 0.68 -1.09
C GLY A 802 30.14 0.58 -2.58
N ARG A 803 30.14 1.71 -3.32
CA ARG A 803 30.41 1.75 -4.77
C ARG A 803 31.91 1.86 -5.09
N ALA A 804 32.70 2.45 -4.20
CA ALA A 804 34.13 2.65 -4.41
C ALA A 804 34.96 1.36 -4.19
N ALA A 805 34.38 0.33 -3.56
CA ALA A 805 35.06 -0.92 -3.22
C ALA A 805 35.02 -2.00 -4.33
N VAL A 806 34.66 -1.63 -5.57
CA VAL A 806 34.67 -2.54 -6.72
C VAL A 806 35.92 -2.27 -7.54
N PRO A 807 36.91 -3.18 -7.59
CA PRO A 807 38.05 -2.99 -8.46
C PRO A 807 37.58 -2.90 -9.92
N SER A 808 38.21 -2.01 -10.69
CA SER A 808 37.95 -1.88 -12.11
C SER A 808 38.28 -3.18 -12.85
N PRO A 809 37.59 -3.52 -13.95
CA PRO A 809 37.75 -4.79 -14.67
C PRO A 809 39.17 -5.08 -15.22
N GLY A 810 40.10 -4.14 -15.10
CA GLY A 810 41.49 -4.28 -15.59
C GLY A 810 42.48 -4.86 -14.59
N ALA A 811 42.12 -5.04 -13.31
CA ALA A 811 43.10 -5.41 -12.27
C ALA A 811 43.26 -6.93 -12.04
N VAL A 812 42.62 -7.79 -12.86
CA VAL A 812 42.64 -9.27 -12.68
C VAL A 812 43.53 -9.99 -13.71
N LEU A 813 44.26 -9.27 -14.57
CA LEU A 813 45.10 -9.89 -15.60
C LEU A 813 46.61 -9.94 -15.32
N ASP A 814 47.09 -9.58 -14.12
CA ASP A 814 48.56 -9.47 -13.90
C ASP A 814 49.17 -10.41 -12.83
N HIS A 815 48.47 -11.46 -12.42
CA HIS A 815 49.06 -12.51 -11.57
C HIS A 815 48.90 -13.91 -12.15
N ARG A 816 49.48 -14.11 -13.33
CA ARG A 816 50.09 -15.38 -13.76
C ARG A 816 51.34 -15.09 -14.59
N ALA A 817 52.45 -14.90 -13.89
CA ALA A 817 53.81 -15.13 -14.39
C ALA A 817 54.58 -15.81 -13.26
#